data_AF-A0A0D3KHP1-F1
#
_entry.id   AF-A0A0D3KHP1-F1
#
_cell.length_a   1.000
_cell.length_b   1.000
_cell.length_c   1.000
_cell.angle_alpha   90.00
_cell.angle_beta   90.00
_cell.angle_gamma   90.00
#
_symmetry.space_group_name_H-M   'P 1'
#
loop_
_entity.id
_entity.type
_entity.pdbx_description
1 polymer ?
#
loop_
_entity_poly.entity_id
_entity_poly.type
_entity_poly.pdbx_seq_one_letter_code
_entity_poly.pdbx_strand_id
1 'polypeptide(L)'
;MRCVLALLALAFRFTDACTAYAVGKGASVDGSVMLSHSEDSSNTHDPRIAFVPAADHEEGSKMPVYPDGENYPRFVGVDRGSTYEPVGAQKATKPLGYIDQVSHTMAYIDSTYAMQNECHLMFGESTASSAFRALDKAADGGTALFCVNELTRVAAQRVCSAREAIKLMGSLAEEHGFYGADGGAGEVLMVGDTEEVFIFHILSDPTKKSAIWVAQRVPDDHAAVIANCFSIREVDLDDSHTFLGSSNMKSIALEYGLWDGKGLLDFSGAFSGGEYASKYYTGRRVWDGYRRFAPSLKLNPEYGSFKLDRPYPVSVKVDKKLSVHDLMAASRSHYEGTEFDMTKGLAAGPFGSPDRYGEGKGQPGYSKPPQGAWERTVGLFRTTGTKIITANSNLPDAAAGTVWWAAGDSSKSVYVPSMVSAGSVPMSLSLGNEAELDRGSAFWAHRYIANLVQLRYNLMIRDVNANAKHWEDRATDVVQTEIYQACRKKCSPEQIRAKLDAHAAGVLNATWSLADQLMVKFANGGLTTGLRPDGSVESVNLGYPWWWYALVGTYVMHGNEHPKRVGNLPGGETWGTGAAEKPGPPSSFLVARLGSLRTALAAHSPAGWLALGCATALVSAGFLTRRGRDVFIRGGSEKAPRVATAVPEDGYTAFAA
;
A
#
# COMPACT_ATOMS: atom_id res chain seq x y z
N MET A 1 -32.35 -35.21 13.12
CA MET A 1 -30.90 -35.48 13.23
C MET A 1 -30.33 -35.48 11.82
N ARG A 2 -29.64 -34.39 11.43
CA ARG A 2 -28.16 -34.29 11.27
C ARG A 2 -27.72 -34.92 9.93
N CYS A 3 -27.05 -34.26 8.98
CA CYS A 3 -26.25 -33.03 8.95
C CYS A 3 -26.29 -32.44 7.53
N VAL A 4 -26.49 -31.13 7.39
CA VAL A 4 -26.13 -30.42 6.15
C VAL A 4 -24.72 -29.87 6.37
N LEU A 5 -23.75 -30.34 5.59
CA LEU A 5 -22.41 -29.77 5.53
C LEU A 5 -22.51 -28.36 4.94
N ALA A 6 -22.33 -27.35 5.79
CA ALA A 6 -21.99 -26.01 5.35
C ALA A 6 -20.52 -26.01 4.91
N LEU A 7 -20.28 -26.02 3.60
CA LEU A 7 -18.99 -25.68 3.01
C LEU A 7 -18.77 -24.17 3.26
N LEU A 8 -18.04 -23.86 4.33
CA LEU A 8 -17.42 -22.55 4.53
C LEU A 8 -16.35 -22.37 3.44
N ALA A 9 -16.74 -21.75 2.32
CA ALA A 9 -15.78 -21.14 1.43
C ALA A 9 -15.13 -19.97 2.19
N LEU A 10 -13.99 -20.20 2.83
CA LEU A 10 -13.10 -19.11 3.21
C LEU A 10 -12.60 -18.46 1.92
N ALA A 11 -13.27 -17.40 1.47
CA ALA A 11 -12.69 -16.47 0.53
C ALA A 11 -11.47 -15.84 1.23
N PHE A 12 -10.28 -16.18 0.77
CA PHE A 12 -9.05 -15.52 1.19
C PHE A 12 -9.11 -14.09 0.68
N ARG A 13 -9.38 -13.13 1.57
CA ARG A 13 -9.30 -11.71 1.23
C ARG A 13 -7.87 -11.23 1.44
N PHE A 14 -7.25 -10.76 0.36
CA PHE A 14 -6.12 -9.83 0.51
C PHE A 14 -6.67 -8.63 1.26
N THR A 15 -5.98 -8.20 2.30
CA THR A 15 -6.45 -7.04 3.04
C THR A 15 -5.87 -5.79 2.44
N ASP A 16 -6.77 -4.86 2.13
CA ASP A 16 -6.42 -3.51 1.73
C ASP A 16 -5.62 -2.88 2.86
N ALA A 17 -4.47 -2.37 2.48
CA ALA A 17 -3.56 -1.82 3.44
C ALA A 17 -2.79 -0.73 2.75
N CYS A 18 -2.92 0.49 3.23
CA CYS A 18 -2.36 1.64 2.54
C CYS A 18 -1.23 2.27 3.35
N THR A 19 -0.40 3.08 2.70
CA THR A 19 0.53 4.01 3.37
C THR A 19 0.19 5.42 2.94
N ALA A 20 0.23 6.35 3.88
CA ALA A 20 -0.28 7.69 3.65
C ALA A 20 0.58 8.70 4.43
N TYR A 21 0.96 9.80 3.77
CA TYR A 21 1.74 10.90 4.36
C TYR A 21 0.88 12.16 4.41
N ALA A 22 0.98 12.95 5.47
CA ALA A 22 0.41 14.30 5.52
C ALA A 22 1.49 15.32 5.87
N VAL A 23 1.46 16.49 5.24
CA VAL A 23 2.44 17.56 5.42
C VAL A 23 1.69 18.88 5.59
N GLY A 24 1.97 19.56 6.70
CA GLY A 24 1.44 20.89 6.95
C GLY A 24 2.04 21.94 6.01
N LYS A 25 1.32 23.04 5.80
CA LYS A 25 1.74 24.13 4.88
C LYS A 25 3.09 24.76 5.22
N GLY A 26 3.48 24.81 6.49
CA GLY A 26 4.79 25.31 6.94
C GLY A 26 5.94 24.33 6.67
N ALA A 27 5.64 23.05 6.55
CA ALA A 27 6.58 21.97 6.26
C ALA A 27 6.82 21.77 4.75
N SER A 28 6.03 22.39 3.87
CA SER A 28 6.24 22.30 2.43
C SER A 28 7.10 23.44 1.88
N VAL A 29 7.74 23.17 0.72
CA VAL A 29 8.62 24.14 0.04
C VAL A 29 7.86 25.36 -0.50
N ASP A 30 6.60 25.18 -0.90
CA ASP A 30 5.79 26.17 -1.62
C ASP A 30 4.57 26.67 -0.82
N GLY A 31 4.40 26.21 0.43
CA GLY A 31 3.27 26.58 1.26
C GLY A 31 2.02 25.73 1.05
N SER A 32 2.08 24.67 0.24
CA SER A 32 0.96 23.74 0.06
C SER A 32 0.78 22.86 1.29
N VAL A 33 -0.46 22.57 1.67
CA VAL A 33 -0.77 21.36 2.42
C VAL A 33 -0.69 20.19 1.44
N MET A 34 -0.10 19.07 1.86
CA MET A 34 0.03 17.88 1.01
C MET A 34 -0.44 16.63 1.74
N LEU A 35 -1.09 15.73 1.01
CA LEU A 35 -1.37 14.37 1.48
C LEU A 35 -1.01 13.33 0.42
N SER A 36 -0.80 12.09 0.84
CA SER A 36 -0.66 10.95 -0.07
C SER A 36 -1.49 9.75 0.37
N HIS A 37 -1.69 8.80 -0.52
CA HIS A 37 -2.33 7.53 -0.23
C HIS A 37 -1.91 6.49 -1.29
N SER A 38 -1.25 5.41 -0.89
CA SER A 38 -1.06 4.21 -1.71
C SER A 38 -2.23 3.24 -1.54
N GLU A 39 -3.03 3.04 -2.60
CA GLU A 39 -4.18 2.12 -2.59
C GLU A 39 -3.68 0.70 -2.90
N ASP A 40 -3.34 -0.07 -1.86
CA ASP A 40 -2.79 -1.43 -2.03
C ASP A 40 -3.84 -2.50 -1.78
N SER A 41 -4.35 -3.09 -2.87
CA SER A 41 -5.45 -4.06 -2.84
C SER A 41 -5.07 -5.40 -3.52
N SER A 42 -6.09 -6.15 -3.94
CA SER A 42 -6.04 -7.42 -4.66
C SER A 42 -5.91 -7.20 -6.18
N ASN A 43 -5.70 -8.28 -6.94
CA ASN A 43 -5.67 -8.26 -8.40
C ASN A 43 -7.06 -8.10 -9.06
N THR A 44 -8.08 -7.67 -8.29
CA THR A 44 -9.42 -7.37 -8.81
C THR A 44 -9.83 -5.92 -8.58
N HIS A 45 -8.96 -5.07 -8.00
CA HIS A 45 -9.25 -3.67 -7.69
C HIS A 45 -9.46 -2.81 -8.94
N ASP A 46 -10.48 -1.98 -8.92
CA ASP A 46 -10.72 -1.02 -10.00
C ASP A 46 -9.60 0.04 -10.01
N PRO A 47 -8.88 0.24 -11.12
CA PRO A 47 -7.78 1.21 -11.18
C PRO A 47 -8.20 2.60 -11.68
N ARG A 48 -9.46 2.76 -12.08
CA ARG A 48 -9.94 3.98 -12.72
C ARG A 48 -10.13 5.09 -11.70
N ILE A 49 -9.73 6.30 -12.07
CA ILE A 49 -10.15 7.54 -11.41
C ILE A 49 -11.23 8.22 -12.25
N ALA A 50 -12.12 8.96 -11.61
CA ALA A 50 -13.27 9.60 -12.25
C ALA A 50 -13.37 11.08 -11.88
N PHE A 51 -14.00 11.86 -12.76
CA PHE A 51 -14.47 13.20 -12.42
C PHE A 51 -15.98 13.13 -12.17
N VAL A 52 -16.41 13.61 -11.01
CA VAL A 52 -17.81 13.74 -10.64
C VAL A 52 -18.19 15.22 -10.77
N PRO A 53 -19.14 15.58 -11.65
CA PRO A 53 -19.54 16.97 -11.84
C PRO A 53 -20.36 17.49 -10.65
N ALA A 54 -20.34 18.81 -10.45
CA ALA A 54 -21.30 19.48 -9.59
C ALA A 54 -22.72 19.31 -10.13
N ALA A 55 -23.71 19.30 -9.23
CA ALA A 55 -25.10 19.06 -9.59
C ALA A 55 -26.07 19.78 -8.65
N ASP A 56 -27.17 20.26 -9.21
CA ASP A 56 -28.32 20.77 -8.46
C ASP A 56 -29.36 19.66 -8.28
N HIS A 57 -30.01 19.63 -7.12
CA HIS A 57 -31.00 18.62 -6.76
C HIS A 57 -32.31 19.26 -6.31
N GLU A 58 -33.42 18.59 -6.62
CA GLU A 58 -34.75 19.03 -6.19
C GLU A 58 -34.87 18.99 -4.66
N GLU A 59 -35.63 19.92 -4.10
CA GLU A 59 -35.91 19.98 -2.66
C GLU A 59 -36.60 18.69 -2.18
N GLY A 60 -36.12 18.14 -1.06
CA GLY A 60 -36.66 16.90 -0.48
C GLY A 60 -36.20 15.62 -1.17
N SER A 61 -35.35 15.71 -2.21
CA SER A 61 -34.71 14.54 -2.82
C SER A 61 -33.82 13.79 -1.83
N LYS A 62 -33.50 12.53 -2.18
CA LYS A 62 -32.72 11.62 -1.35
C LYS A 62 -31.45 11.22 -2.08
N MET A 63 -30.33 11.21 -1.37
CA MET A 63 -29.06 10.73 -1.88
C MET A 63 -28.91 9.24 -1.53
N PRO A 64 -28.68 8.35 -2.51
CA PRO A 64 -28.33 6.96 -2.23
C PRO A 64 -26.95 6.86 -1.58
N VAL A 65 -26.83 5.95 -0.62
CA VAL A 65 -25.55 5.55 -0.02
C VAL A 65 -25.24 4.14 -0.50
N TYR A 66 -24.07 3.93 -1.11
CA TYR A 66 -23.70 2.66 -1.72
C TYR A 66 -22.81 1.82 -0.80
N PRO A 67 -22.76 0.48 -1.00
CA PRO A 67 -21.85 -0.37 -0.26
C PRO A 67 -20.40 -0.05 -0.59
N ASP A 68 -19.51 -0.53 0.27
CA ASP A 68 -18.08 -0.50 -0.01
C ASP A 68 -17.77 -1.32 -1.26
N GLY A 69 -17.07 -0.69 -2.20
CA GLY A 69 -16.87 -1.16 -3.57
C GLY A 69 -15.48 -0.80 -4.02
N GLU A 70 -14.65 -1.83 -4.16
CA GLU A 70 -13.22 -1.70 -4.47
C GLU A 70 -12.85 -2.40 -5.78
N ASN A 71 -13.43 -3.57 -6.02
CA ASN A 71 -13.14 -4.39 -7.19
C ASN A 71 -13.80 -3.88 -8.47
N TYR A 72 -13.19 -4.09 -9.63
CA TYR A 72 -13.72 -3.70 -10.92
C TYR A 72 -15.02 -4.46 -11.29
N PRO A 73 -16.09 -3.75 -11.70
CA PRO A 73 -16.28 -2.31 -11.56
C PRO A 73 -16.64 -1.94 -10.10
N ARG A 74 -15.95 -0.93 -9.53
CA ARG A 74 -16.16 -0.53 -8.11
C ARG A 74 -17.56 0.00 -7.85
N PHE A 75 -18.12 0.63 -8.87
CA PHE A 75 -19.45 1.22 -8.90
C PHE A 75 -19.97 1.15 -10.34
N VAL A 76 -21.27 0.95 -10.47
CA VAL A 76 -21.98 0.95 -11.75
C VAL A 76 -23.25 1.79 -11.59
N GLY A 77 -23.29 2.94 -12.23
CA GLY A 77 -24.40 3.89 -12.14
C GLY A 77 -24.05 5.28 -12.65
N VAL A 78 -25.03 6.17 -12.65
CA VAL A 78 -24.88 7.56 -13.15
C VAL A 78 -24.50 8.57 -12.06
N ASP A 79 -24.63 8.17 -10.79
CA ASP A 79 -24.51 9.06 -9.63
C ASP A 79 -23.07 9.56 -9.36
N ARG A 80 -22.06 9.00 -10.07
CA ARG A 80 -20.63 9.30 -9.85
C ARG A 80 -19.90 9.69 -11.15
N GLY A 81 -20.64 10.23 -12.12
CA GLY A 81 -20.08 10.64 -13.40
C GLY A 81 -19.91 9.50 -14.40
N SER A 82 -19.58 9.86 -15.64
CA SER A 82 -19.66 8.96 -16.81
C SER A 82 -18.68 7.78 -16.78
N THR A 83 -17.61 7.86 -16.00
CA THR A 83 -16.63 6.77 -15.84
C THR A 83 -17.28 5.48 -15.31
N TYR A 84 -18.35 5.60 -14.52
CA TYR A 84 -19.01 4.46 -13.88
C TYR A 84 -20.34 4.08 -14.53
N GLU A 85 -20.69 4.69 -15.66
CA GLU A 85 -21.90 4.31 -16.39
C GLU A 85 -21.84 2.82 -16.80
N PRO A 86 -22.98 2.11 -16.80
CA PRO A 86 -23.00 0.68 -17.13
C PRO A 86 -22.47 0.41 -18.54
N VAL A 87 -21.50 -0.49 -18.65
CA VAL A 87 -21.03 -1.03 -19.94
C VAL A 87 -21.36 -2.52 -20.06
N GLY A 88 -21.82 -2.94 -21.24
CA GLY A 88 -22.12 -4.34 -21.55
C GLY A 88 -23.14 -4.97 -20.58
N ALA A 89 -22.75 -6.07 -19.92
CA ALA A 89 -23.62 -6.83 -19.02
C ALA A 89 -23.53 -6.43 -17.54
N GLN A 90 -22.88 -5.29 -17.24
CA GLN A 90 -22.75 -4.80 -15.87
C GLN A 90 -24.13 -4.47 -15.27
N LYS A 91 -24.28 -4.77 -13.99
CA LYS A 91 -25.51 -4.48 -13.22
C LYS A 91 -25.28 -3.25 -12.37
N ALA A 92 -26.27 -2.37 -12.32
CA ALA A 92 -26.24 -1.20 -11.46
C ALA A 92 -26.01 -1.59 -10.00
N THR A 93 -25.13 -0.84 -9.32
CA THR A 93 -24.85 -1.01 -7.90
C THR A 93 -26.10 -0.68 -7.10
N LYS A 94 -26.48 -1.56 -6.17
CA LYS A 94 -27.64 -1.34 -5.30
C LYS A 94 -27.23 -0.50 -4.09
N PRO A 95 -27.98 0.55 -3.72
CA PRO A 95 -27.70 1.30 -2.50
C PRO A 95 -28.03 0.49 -1.25
N LEU A 96 -27.31 0.77 -0.16
CA LEU A 96 -27.58 0.29 1.20
C LEU A 96 -28.71 1.05 1.89
N GLY A 97 -28.95 2.29 1.47
CA GLY A 97 -29.94 3.18 2.03
C GLY A 97 -29.85 4.58 1.45
N TYR A 98 -30.47 5.54 2.13
CA TYR A 98 -30.57 6.91 1.66
C TYR A 98 -30.41 7.90 2.80
N ILE A 99 -29.87 9.08 2.50
CA ILE A 99 -29.87 10.26 3.36
C ILE A 99 -30.56 11.43 2.66
N ASP A 100 -30.86 12.49 3.40
CA ASP A 100 -31.36 13.73 2.80
C ASP A 100 -30.32 14.33 1.84
N GLN A 101 -30.79 14.74 0.67
CA GLN A 101 -29.96 15.40 -0.32
C GLN A 101 -29.92 16.91 -0.06
N VAL A 102 -28.79 17.53 -0.39
CA VAL A 102 -28.61 18.98 -0.38
C VAL A 102 -28.96 19.57 -1.75
N SER A 103 -29.38 20.83 -1.80
CA SER A 103 -29.81 21.47 -3.06
C SER A 103 -28.70 21.56 -4.12
N HIS A 104 -27.43 21.58 -3.69
CA HIS A 104 -26.28 21.66 -4.57
C HIS A 104 -25.14 20.80 -4.04
N THR A 105 -24.52 20.02 -4.92
CA THR A 105 -23.32 19.21 -4.64
C THR A 105 -22.15 19.68 -5.49
N MET A 106 -20.97 19.77 -4.89
CA MET A 106 -19.72 20.20 -5.53
C MET A 106 -19.11 19.13 -6.45
N ALA A 107 -18.31 19.57 -7.42
CA ALA A 107 -17.49 18.67 -8.24
C ALA A 107 -16.29 18.13 -7.46
N TYR A 108 -15.86 16.92 -7.79
CA TYR A 108 -14.67 16.29 -7.20
C TYR A 108 -14.06 15.20 -8.09
N ILE A 109 -12.79 14.88 -7.85
CA ILE A 109 -12.15 13.69 -8.43
C ILE A 109 -12.36 12.50 -7.48
N ASP A 110 -12.81 11.37 -8.01
CA ASP A 110 -13.12 10.13 -7.29
C ASP A 110 -12.18 8.97 -7.68
N SER A 111 -12.00 8.04 -6.74
CA SER A 111 -11.43 6.70 -6.94
C SER A 111 -12.10 5.77 -5.93
N THR A 112 -11.34 4.95 -5.20
CA THR A 112 -11.80 4.17 -4.05
C THR A 112 -12.41 5.09 -2.99
N TYR A 113 -11.79 6.26 -2.79
CA TYR A 113 -12.21 7.35 -1.91
C TYR A 113 -12.25 8.65 -2.72
N ALA A 114 -13.06 9.63 -2.29
CA ALA A 114 -12.96 10.98 -2.84
C ALA A 114 -11.50 11.47 -2.73
N MET A 115 -11.00 12.15 -3.74
CA MET A 115 -9.62 12.64 -3.77
C MET A 115 -9.54 14.10 -3.38
N GLN A 116 -10.12 14.98 -4.20
CA GLN A 116 -10.14 16.42 -4.01
C GLN A 116 -11.43 17.01 -4.61
N ASN A 117 -12.09 17.93 -3.91
CA ASN A 117 -13.24 18.67 -4.45
C ASN A 117 -12.84 20.05 -5.02
N GLU A 118 -13.80 20.78 -5.60
CA GLU A 118 -13.57 22.11 -6.19
C GLU A 118 -13.17 23.19 -5.18
N CYS A 119 -13.37 22.94 -3.89
CA CYS A 119 -12.87 23.75 -2.76
C CYS A 119 -11.47 23.34 -2.28
N HIS A 120 -10.81 22.40 -2.96
CA HIS A 120 -9.49 21.84 -2.61
C HIS A 120 -9.45 21.01 -1.31
N LEU A 121 -10.62 20.68 -0.74
CA LEU A 121 -10.73 19.68 0.34
C LEU A 121 -10.30 18.33 -0.19
N MET A 122 -9.41 17.66 0.53
CA MET A 122 -8.71 16.47 0.06
C MET A 122 -8.66 15.35 1.11
N PHE A 123 -8.61 14.11 0.61
CA PHE A 123 -8.64 12.91 1.45
C PHE A 123 -7.58 11.87 1.06
N GLY A 124 -6.92 11.31 2.08
CA GLY A 124 -6.12 10.09 2.03
C GLY A 124 -6.58 9.12 3.12
N GLU A 125 -6.23 7.85 3.02
CA GLU A 125 -6.76 6.81 3.91
C GLU A 125 -5.72 5.70 4.17
N SER A 126 -5.82 5.04 5.33
CA SER A 126 -5.18 3.78 5.66
C SER A 126 -5.98 2.96 6.67
N THR A 127 -6.25 1.70 6.29
CA THR A 127 -7.12 0.85 7.09
C THR A 127 -6.54 0.47 8.45
N ALA A 128 -7.37 0.30 9.47
CA ALA A 128 -6.90 -0.06 10.81
C ALA A 128 -7.72 -1.17 11.49
N SER A 129 -7.06 -1.96 12.33
CA SER A 129 -7.76 -2.80 13.29
C SER A 129 -8.29 -1.95 14.45
N SER A 130 -9.52 -2.23 14.87
CA SER A 130 -10.19 -1.54 15.97
C SER A 130 -10.84 -2.55 16.95
N ALA A 131 -11.26 -2.04 18.11
CA ALA A 131 -11.83 -2.84 19.20
C ALA A 131 -13.27 -3.31 18.96
N PHE A 132 -14.05 -2.60 18.14
CA PHE A 132 -15.46 -2.86 17.88
C PHE A 132 -15.75 -2.91 16.39
N ARG A 133 -16.77 -3.68 16.00
CA ARG A 133 -17.13 -3.92 14.60
C ARG A 133 -18.63 -3.96 14.37
N ALA A 134 -19.08 -3.19 13.39
CA ALA A 134 -20.38 -3.35 12.74
C ALA A 134 -20.24 -4.01 11.35
N LEU A 135 -21.37 -4.43 10.80
CA LEU A 135 -21.51 -4.85 9.41
C LEU A 135 -22.43 -3.88 8.68
N ASP A 136 -22.23 -3.75 7.37
CA ASP A 136 -23.09 -2.98 6.50
C ASP A 136 -24.54 -3.51 6.48
N LYS A 137 -25.51 -2.67 6.12
CA LYS A 137 -26.94 -3.03 6.08
C LYS A 137 -27.32 -4.13 5.08
N ALA A 138 -26.47 -4.47 4.12
CA ALA A 138 -26.74 -5.58 3.19
C ALA A 138 -26.33 -6.94 3.77
N ALA A 139 -25.45 -6.97 4.76
CA ALA A 139 -25.06 -8.17 5.48
C ALA A 139 -26.13 -8.65 6.47
N ASP A 140 -26.16 -9.97 6.73
CA ASP A 140 -27.04 -10.54 7.75
C ASP A 140 -26.71 -10.00 9.15
N GLY A 141 -27.71 -9.43 9.82
CA GLY A 141 -27.55 -8.75 11.11
C GLY A 141 -26.76 -7.43 11.06
N GLY A 142 -26.48 -6.89 9.87
CA GLY A 142 -25.81 -5.61 9.70
C GLY A 142 -26.72 -4.41 9.91
N THR A 143 -26.13 -3.31 10.40
CA THR A 143 -26.86 -2.14 10.90
C THR A 143 -26.30 -0.82 10.41
N ALA A 144 -25.03 -0.79 10.01
CA ALA A 144 -24.33 0.43 9.65
C ALA A 144 -24.56 0.82 8.19
N LEU A 145 -24.81 2.10 7.94
CA LEU A 145 -25.03 2.63 6.59
C LEU A 145 -23.74 3.07 5.91
N PHE A 146 -22.76 3.55 6.65
CA PHE A 146 -21.58 4.21 6.09
C PHE A 146 -20.29 3.41 6.25
N CYS A 147 -19.56 3.27 5.15
CA CYS A 147 -18.10 3.10 5.16
C CYS A 147 -17.41 4.44 4.92
N VAL A 148 -16.10 4.47 5.11
CA VAL A 148 -15.30 5.69 4.94
C VAL A 148 -15.30 6.19 3.49
N ASN A 149 -15.37 5.30 2.51
CA ASN A 149 -15.45 5.64 1.09
C ASN A 149 -16.64 6.57 0.83
N GLU A 150 -17.83 6.20 1.29
CA GLU A 150 -19.03 7.04 1.15
C GLU A 150 -18.98 8.31 2.00
N LEU A 151 -18.42 8.24 3.22
CA LEU A 151 -18.27 9.42 4.06
C LEU A 151 -17.41 10.50 3.37
N THR A 152 -16.28 10.11 2.76
CA THR A 152 -15.43 11.05 2.02
C THR A 152 -16.15 11.65 0.82
N ARG A 153 -16.97 10.86 0.10
CA ARG A 153 -17.77 11.37 -1.04
C ARG A 153 -18.85 12.34 -0.58
N VAL A 154 -19.57 12.05 0.50
CA VAL A 154 -20.57 12.97 1.06
C VAL A 154 -19.91 14.27 1.53
N ALA A 155 -18.74 14.19 2.16
CA ALA A 155 -17.99 15.37 2.56
C ALA A 155 -17.51 16.19 1.35
N ALA A 156 -16.92 15.55 0.35
CA ALA A 156 -16.46 16.20 -0.89
C ALA A 156 -17.60 16.94 -1.61
N GLN A 157 -18.82 16.41 -1.56
CA GLN A 157 -20.00 17.02 -2.17
C GLN A 157 -20.54 18.23 -1.41
N ARG A 158 -20.30 18.35 -0.09
CA ARG A 158 -21.09 19.23 0.78
C ARG A 158 -20.31 20.29 1.54
N VAL A 159 -19.00 20.13 1.75
CA VAL A 159 -18.20 21.08 2.57
C VAL A 159 -16.82 21.39 1.97
N CYS A 160 -16.20 22.48 2.43
CA CYS A 160 -14.97 23.03 1.85
C CYS A 160 -13.76 23.02 2.79
N SER A 161 -13.96 22.80 4.10
CA SER A 161 -12.85 22.72 5.07
C SER A 161 -12.69 21.33 5.69
N ALA A 162 -11.46 21.00 6.10
CA ALA A 162 -11.13 19.75 6.75
C ALA A 162 -11.92 19.54 8.04
N ARG A 163 -12.12 20.62 8.82
CA ARG A 163 -12.89 20.56 10.07
C ARG A 163 -14.37 20.28 9.84
N GLU A 164 -14.98 20.93 8.85
CA GLU A 164 -16.37 20.66 8.48
C GLU A 164 -16.53 19.24 7.95
N ALA A 165 -15.58 18.78 7.14
CA ALA A 165 -15.57 17.41 6.62
C ALA A 165 -15.52 16.38 7.74
N ILE A 166 -14.62 16.53 8.72
CA ILE A 166 -14.50 15.62 9.86
C ILE A 166 -15.79 15.61 10.69
N LYS A 167 -16.36 16.78 10.97
CA LYS A 167 -17.62 16.87 11.74
C LYS A 167 -18.79 16.24 11.00
N LEU A 168 -18.92 16.49 9.70
CA LEU A 168 -19.98 15.91 8.86
C LEU A 168 -19.84 14.39 8.76
N MET A 169 -18.63 13.89 8.49
CA MET A 169 -18.38 12.45 8.44
C MET A 169 -18.66 11.79 9.79
N GLY A 170 -18.19 12.40 10.88
CA GLY A 170 -18.42 11.94 12.24
C GLY A 170 -19.90 11.89 12.61
N SER A 171 -20.66 12.95 12.33
CA SER A 171 -22.09 13.01 12.67
C SER A 171 -22.92 12.00 11.89
N LEU A 172 -22.64 11.83 10.59
CA LEU A 172 -23.31 10.82 9.76
C LEU A 172 -23.01 9.40 10.26
N ALA A 173 -21.78 9.13 10.66
CA ALA A 173 -21.37 7.86 11.24
C ALA A 173 -22.01 7.61 12.61
N GLU A 174 -22.16 8.66 13.45
CA GLU A 174 -22.85 8.57 14.74
C GLU A 174 -24.35 8.31 14.57
N GLU A 175 -25.00 8.93 13.58
CA GLU A 175 -26.43 8.84 13.32
C GLU A 175 -26.84 7.54 12.62
N HIS A 176 -26.06 7.11 11.63
CA HIS A 176 -26.45 6.01 10.73
C HIS A 176 -25.56 4.76 10.85
N GLY A 177 -24.58 4.79 11.77
CA GLY A 177 -23.65 3.71 12.01
C GLY A 177 -22.52 3.63 10.98
N PHE A 178 -21.36 3.18 11.46
CA PHE A 178 -20.14 3.04 10.67
C PHE A 178 -19.67 1.58 10.59
N TYR A 179 -19.22 1.14 9.42
CA TYR A 179 -18.49 -0.12 9.23
C TYR A 179 -17.18 0.15 8.47
N GLY A 180 -16.09 -0.52 8.89
CA GLY A 180 -14.80 -0.44 8.20
C GLY A 180 -14.70 -1.39 7.00
N ALA A 181 -13.78 -1.08 6.09
CA ALA A 181 -13.40 -1.87 4.93
C ALA A 181 -12.63 -3.14 5.32
N ASP A 182 -12.91 -4.23 4.62
CA ASP A 182 -12.11 -5.46 4.55
C ASP A 182 -11.49 -6.02 5.86
N GLY A 183 -12.32 -6.03 6.92
CA GLY A 183 -12.03 -6.74 8.16
C GLY A 183 -11.24 -5.96 9.20
N GLY A 184 -10.72 -4.78 8.84
CA GLY A 184 -10.42 -3.71 9.78
C GLY A 184 -11.73 -3.03 10.16
N ALA A 185 -12.07 -2.99 11.44
CA ALA A 185 -13.33 -2.40 11.87
C ALA A 185 -13.18 -0.89 12.17
N GLY A 186 -12.08 -0.29 11.73
CA GLY A 186 -11.79 1.13 11.85
C GLY A 186 -10.85 1.62 10.75
N GLU A 187 -10.81 2.93 10.57
CA GLU A 187 -10.11 3.58 9.47
C GLU A 187 -9.32 4.78 9.97
N VAL A 188 -8.23 5.09 9.29
CA VAL A 188 -7.44 6.32 9.51
C VAL A 188 -7.42 7.13 8.25
N LEU A 189 -7.99 8.33 8.29
CA LEU A 189 -7.93 9.27 7.18
C LEU A 189 -6.91 10.35 7.45
N MET A 190 -6.36 10.90 6.38
CA MET A 190 -5.91 12.28 6.39
C MET A 190 -6.94 13.13 5.67
N VAL A 191 -7.37 14.18 6.34
CA VAL A 191 -8.36 15.14 5.82
C VAL A 191 -7.70 16.51 5.85
N GLY A 192 -7.52 17.11 4.67
CA GLY A 192 -6.84 18.40 4.57
C GLY A 192 -7.54 19.34 3.60
N ASP A 193 -7.23 20.62 3.72
CA ASP A 193 -7.64 21.69 2.81
C ASP A 193 -6.42 22.57 2.51
N THR A 194 -6.61 23.79 2.02
CA THR A 194 -5.51 24.72 1.72
C THR A 194 -4.80 25.26 2.96
N GLU A 195 -5.37 25.08 4.16
CA GLU A 195 -4.89 25.73 5.39
C GLU A 195 -4.36 24.74 6.43
N GLU A 196 -4.98 23.58 6.57
CA GLU A 196 -4.63 22.60 7.60
C GLU A 196 -4.88 21.15 7.17
N VAL A 197 -4.31 20.22 7.92
CA VAL A 197 -4.53 18.78 7.74
C VAL A 197 -4.66 18.09 9.09
N PHE A 198 -5.56 17.11 9.14
CA PHE A 198 -5.88 16.31 10.31
C PHE A 198 -5.64 14.83 10.02
N ILE A 199 -5.22 14.10 11.05
CA ILE A 199 -5.35 12.65 11.11
C ILE A 199 -6.69 12.34 11.77
N PHE A 200 -7.55 11.56 11.14
CA PHE A 200 -8.91 11.25 11.61
C PHE A 200 -9.07 9.74 11.77
N HIS A 201 -9.26 9.27 13.00
CA HIS A 201 -9.58 7.89 13.30
C HIS A 201 -11.08 7.70 13.49
N ILE A 202 -11.61 6.62 12.95
CA ILE A 202 -13.01 6.24 13.10
C ILE A 202 -13.16 4.73 13.28
N LEU A 203 -14.09 4.30 14.12
CA LEU A 203 -14.50 2.91 14.30
C LEU A 203 -15.99 2.83 14.63
N SER A 204 -16.57 1.63 14.50
CA SER A 204 -17.92 1.36 15.01
C SER A 204 -17.96 1.49 16.53
N ASP A 205 -19.14 1.80 17.08
CA ASP A 205 -19.38 1.68 18.51
C ASP A 205 -19.84 0.24 18.90
N PRO A 206 -19.91 -0.10 20.20
CA PRO A 206 -20.36 -1.42 20.65
C PRO A 206 -21.82 -1.74 20.30
N THR A 207 -22.68 -0.73 20.10
CA THR A 207 -24.08 -0.96 19.70
C THR A 207 -24.23 -1.34 18.23
N LYS A 208 -23.16 -1.17 17.43
CA LYS A 208 -23.10 -1.36 15.97
C LYS A 208 -23.97 -0.39 15.17
N LYS A 209 -24.58 0.59 15.83
CA LYS A 209 -25.51 1.55 15.23
C LYS A 209 -24.95 2.97 15.20
N SER A 210 -23.80 3.19 15.83
CA SER A 210 -23.12 4.47 15.90
C SER A 210 -21.63 4.30 15.62
N ALA A 211 -20.85 5.35 15.89
CA ALA A 211 -19.42 5.38 15.69
C ALA A 211 -18.70 6.04 16.87
N ILE A 212 -17.41 5.76 16.98
CA ILE A 212 -16.47 6.45 17.86
C ILE A 212 -15.41 7.04 16.94
N TRP A 213 -15.04 8.31 17.13
CA TRP A 213 -14.06 8.94 16.26
C TRP A 213 -13.27 10.05 16.96
N VAL A 214 -12.04 10.27 16.51
CA VAL A 214 -11.19 11.38 16.96
C VAL A 214 -10.36 11.90 15.79
N ALA A 215 -10.10 13.19 15.74
CA ALA A 215 -9.14 13.78 14.83
C ALA A 215 -8.12 14.63 15.58
N GLN A 216 -6.87 14.60 15.10
CA GLN A 216 -5.78 15.43 15.60
C GLN A 216 -5.17 16.23 14.45
N ARG A 217 -5.05 17.55 14.64
CA ARG A 217 -4.41 18.47 13.71
C ARG A 217 -2.91 18.17 13.62
N VAL A 218 -2.38 18.15 12.40
CA VAL A 218 -0.93 18.15 12.17
C VAL A 218 -0.45 19.60 12.22
N PRO A 219 0.56 19.94 13.06
CA PRO A 219 1.14 21.28 13.07
C PRO A 219 1.66 21.72 11.69
N ASP A 220 1.67 23.02 11.44
CA ASP A 220 1.99 23.55 10.11
C ASP A 220 3.39 23.15 9.64
N ASP A 221 4.37 23.09 10.54
CA ASP A 221 5.77 22.71 10.25
C ASP A 221 6.05 21.21 10.47
N HIS A 222 5.00 20.38 10.59
CA HIS A 222 5.10 18.95 10.78
C HIS A 222 4.72 18.13 9.53
N ALA A 223 5.19 16.88 9.52
CA ALA A 223 4.70 15.80 8.68
C ALA A 223 4.25 14.62 9.56
N ALA A 224 3.19 13.92 9.11
CA ALA A 224 2.66 12.71 9.73
C ALA A 224 2.80 11.53 8.76
N VAL A 225 3.05 10.34 9.30
CA VAL A 225 3.11 9.10 8.53
C VAL A 225 2.11 8.12 9.11
N ILE A 226 1.13 7.74 8.28
CA ILE A 226 0.09 6.79 8.63
C ILE A 226 0.29 5.50 7.84
N ALA A 227 0.20 4.40 8.58
CA ALA A 227 0.12 3.05 8.06
C ALA A 227 -1.01 2.34 8.83
N ASN A 228 -1.15 1.03 8.66
CA ASN A 228 -2.34 0.31 9.10
C ASN A 228 -2.43 0.07 10.62
N CYS A 229 -2.59 1.14 11.39
CA CYS A 229 -2.85 1.15 12.82
C CYS A 229 -3.22 2.58 13.26
N PHE A 230 -4.07 2.70 14.27
CA PHE A 230 -4.28 3.97 14.97
C PHE A 230 -2.98 4.49 15.59
N SER A 231 -2.75 5.79 15.49
CA SER A 231 -1.59 6.50 16.04
C SER A 231 -1.92 7.55 17.14
N ILE A 232 -3.04 8.27 17.05
CA ILE A 232 -3.53 9.26 18.04
C ILE A 232 -3.59 8.68 19.46
N ARG A 233 -2.93 9.36 20.40
CA ARG A 233 -2.77 8.94 21.80
C ARG A 233 -3.66 9.77 22.72
N GLU A 234 -3.07 10.62 23.55
CA GLU A 234 -3.77 11.44 24.53
C GLU A 234 -4.72 12.43 23.85
N VAL A 235 -6.01 12.30 24.12
CA VAL A 235 -7.05 13.16 23.53
C VAL A 235 -7.55 14.19 24.54
N ASP A 236 -7.42 15.47 24.17
CA ASP A 236 -8.00 16.60 24.89
C ASP A 236 -9.03 17.33 24.02
N LEU A 237 -10.32 17.06 24.25
CA LEU A 237 -11.41 17.68 23.48
C LEU A 237 -11.70 19.13 23.92
N ASP A 238 -11.11 19.61 25.01
CA ASP A 238 -11.21 21.03 25.39
C ASP A 238 -10.30 21.89 24.48
N ASP A 239 -9.22 21.30 23.95
CA ASP A 239 -8.41 21.89 22.88
C ASP A 239 -9.03 21.63 21.49
N SER A 240 -10.08 22.38 21.18
CA SER A 240 -10.74 22.32 19.87
C SER A 240 -9.88 22.80 18.69
N HIS A 241 -8.73 23.44 18.95
CA HIS A 241 -7.79 23.79 17.88
C HIS A 241 -7.05 22.54 17.41
N THR A 242 -6.59 21.71 18.33
CA THR A 242 -5.83 20.49 18.02
C THR A 242 -6.73 19.28 17.79
N PHE A 243 -7.83 19.14 18.54
CA PHE A 243 -8.64 17.92 18.55
C PHE A 243 -10.10 18.18 18.15
N LEU A 244 -10.66 17.18 17.46
CA LEU A 244 -12.10 17.00 17.26
C LEU A 244 -12.43 15.56 17.65
N GLY A 245 -13.66 15.26 18.09
CA GLY A 245 -14.00 13.88 18.43
C GLY A 245 -15.43 13.67 18.85
N SER A 246 -15.86 12.41 18.85
CA SER A 246 -17.17 11.99 19.33
C SER A 246 -17.28 12.13 20.85
N SER A 247 -18.42 12.65 21.32
CA SER A 247 -18.65 12.86 22.75
C SER A 247 -18.77 11.55 23.55
N ASN A 248 -19.12 10.44 22.88
CA ASN A 248 -19.32 9.12 23.46
C ASN A 248 -18.02 8.35 23.78
N MET A 249 -16.84 8.81 23.32
CA MET A 249 -15.61 8.00 23.39
C MET A 249 -15.18 7.70 24.83
N LYS A 250 -15.25 8.70 25.73
CA LYS A 250 -14.79 8.56 27.12
C LYS A 250 -15.73 7.67 27.93
N SER A 251 -17.04 7.80 27.74
CA SER A 251 -18.03 6.97 28.43
C SER A 251 -17.94 5.51 27.98
N ILE A 252 -17.79 5.26 26.68
CA ILE A 252 -17.61 3.90 26.16
C ILE A 252 -16.30 3.29 26.64
N ALA A 253 -15.19 4.05 26.61
CA ALA A 253 -13.91 3.56 27.10
C ALA A 253 -13.97 3.15 28.58
N LEU A 254 -14.67 3.94 29.40
CA LEU A 254 -14.86 3.63 30.83
C LEU A 254 -15.76 2.41 31.04
N GLU A 255 -16.91 2.35 30.37
CA GLU A 255 -17.88 1.25 30.48
C GLU A 255 -17.27 -0.11 30.13
N TYR A 256 -16.43 -0.15 29.08
CA TYR A 256 -15.81 -1.37 28.58
C TYR A 256 -14.44 -1.66 29.25
N GLY A 257 -14.05 -0.88 30.26
CA GLY A 257 -12.78 -1.08 30.98
C GLY A 257 -11.53 -0.82 30.13
N LEU A 258 -11.65 -0.05 29.05
CA LEU A 258 -10.55 0.35 28.17
C LEU A 258 -9.82 1.60 28.68
N TRP A 259 -10.40 2.31 29.65
CA TRP A 259 -9.82 3.47 30.34
C TRP A 259 -10.28 3.49 31.80
N ASP A 260 -9.41 3.89 32.73
CA ASP A 260 -9.67 3.90 34.17
C ASP A 260 -10.36 5.18 34.67
N GLY A 261 -10.68 6.10 33.77
CA GLY A 261 -11.29 7.39 34.08
C GLY A 261 -10.30 8.46 34.55
N LYS A 262 -8.99 8.20 34.53
CA LYS A 262 -7.96 9.15 34.98
C LYS A 262 -7.14 9.71 33.82
N GLY A 263 -6.85 11.01 33.89
CA GLY A 263 -6.03 11.70 32.88
C GLY A 263 -6.73 11.87 31.54
N LEU A 264 -5.93 12.05 30.48
CA LEU A 264 -6.42 12.06 29.10
C LEU A 264 -6.58 10.61 28.60
N LEU A 265 -7.56 10.40 27.73
CA LEU A 265 -7.80 9.09 27.11
C LEU A 265 -6.70 8.81 26.07
N ASP A 266 -5.97 7.70 26.19
CA ASP A 266 -5.13 7.17 25.11
C ASP A 266 -6.04 6.45 24.09
N PHE A 267 -6.41 7.14 23.01
CA PHE A 267 -7.36 6.61 22.03
C PHE A 267 -6.87 5.33 21.35
N SER A 268 -5.61 5.30 20.87
CA SER A 268 -5.05 4.10 20.25
C SER A 268 -4.88 2.97 21.26
N GLY A 269 -4.49 3.28 22.50
CA GLY A 269 -4.44 2.31 23.59
C GLY A 269 -5.79 1.66 23.88
N ALA A 270 -6.86 2.46 23.92
CA ALA A 270 -8.21 1.98 24.18
C ALA A 270 -8.81 1.23 22.98
N PHE A 271 -8.80 1.84 21.80
CA PHE A 271 -9.66 1.42 20.69
C PHE A 271 -8.96 0.75 19.52
N SER A 272 -7.62 0.74 19.46
CA SER A 272 -6.92 0.02 18.40
C SER A 272 -6.92 -1.49 18.64
N GLY A 273 -7.11 -2.26 17.58
CA GLY A 273 -6.84 -3.70 17.56
C GLY A 273 -5.35 -4.04 17.35
N GLY A 274 -4.48 -3.04 17.18
CA GLY A 274 -3.06 -3.21 16.90
C GLY A 274 -2.75 -3.49 15.44
N GLU A 275 -1.54 -3.98 15.17
CA GLU A 275 -1.09 -4.28 13.81
C GLU A 275 -1.73 -5.57 13.29
N TYR A 276 -1.99 -5.61 11.98
CA TYR A 276 -2.74 -6.69 11.35
C TYR A 276 -2.10 -8.09 11.37
N ALA A 277 -0.77 -8.17 11.35
CA ALA A 277 -0.08 -9.45 11.14
C ALA A 277 1.18 -9.55 11.98
N SER A 278 2.13 -8.67 11.74
CA SER A 278 3.40 -8.60 12.47
C SER A 278 3.86 -7.15 12.55
N LYS A 279 4.83 -6.89 13.44
CA LYS A 279 5.47 -5.56 13.52
C LYS A 279 6.11 -5.09 12.20
N TYR A 280 6.46 -6.03 11.32
CA TYR A 280 7.03 -5.71 10.00
C TYR A 280 5.99 -5.17 9.00
N TYR A 281 4.72 -5.09 9.41
CA TYR A 281 3.62 -4.64 8.56
C TYR A 281 3.40 -3.13 8.62
N THR A 282 3.45 -2.51 9.80
CA THR A 282 3.01 -1.11 9.99
C THR A 282 4.17 -0.21 10.37
N GLY A 283 4.79 -0.42 11.53
CA GLY A 283 5.72 0.58 12.08
C GLY A 283 7.02 0.71 11.30
N ARG A 284 7.45 -0.27 10.49
CA ARG A 284 8.60 -0.09 9.59
C ARG A 284 8.36 0.99 8.54
N ARG A 285 7.13 1.09 8.01
CA ARG A 285 6.73 2.15 7.05
C ARG A 285 6.64 3.51 7.72
N VAL A 286 6.09 3.55 8.94
CA VAL A 286 6.05 4.78 9.74
C VAL A 286 7.46 5.29 10.01
N TRP A 287 8.36 4.40 10.44
CA TRP A 287 9.76 4.70 10.64
C TRP A 287 10.46 5.19 9.37
N ASP A 288 10.25 4.53 8.23
CA ASP A 288 10.89 4.94 6.97
C ASP A 288 10.43 6.32 6.49
N GLY A 289 9.16 6.68 6.68
CA GLY A 289 8.70 8.04 6.43
C GLY A 289 9.42 9.05 7.34
N TYR A 290 9.48 8.80 8.64
CA TYR A 290 10.15 9.72 9.57
C TYR A 290 11.66 9.77 9.42
N ARG A 291 12.35 8.68 9.07
CA ARG A 291 13.79 8.73 8.79
C ARG A 291 14.11 9.59 7.56
N ARG A 292 13.16 9.72 6.62
CA ARG A 292 13.28 10.55 5.42
C ARG A 292 12.97 12.02 5.72
N PHE A 293 11.93 12.29 6.50
CA PHE A 293 11.46 13.66 6.75
C PHE A 293 12.12 14.35 7.96
N ALA A 294 12.55 13.58 8.95
CA ALA A 294 13.18 14.06 10.18
C ALA A 294 14.34 13.14 10.64
N PRO A 295 15.37 12.92 9.79
CA PRO A 295 16.51 12.07 10.14
C PRO A 295 17.24 12.47 11.43
N SER A 296 17.19 13.75 11.83
CA SER A 296 17.78 14.27 13.06
C SER A 296 17.26 13.57 14.33
N LEU A 297 16.02 13.07 14.30
CA LEU A 297 15.39 12.37 15.43
C LEU A 297 16.00 11.00 15.70
N LYS A 298 16.65 10.37 14.70
CA LYS A 298 17.27 9.03 14.80
C LYS A 298 16.35 8.00 15.47
N LEU A 299 15.08 8.00 15.08
CA LEU A 299 14.06 7.13 15.66
C LEU A 299 14.49 5.66 15.53
N ASN A 300 14.29 4.89 16.60
CA ASN A 300 14.66 3.48 16.63
C ASN A 300 13.72 2.68 15.72
N PRO A 301 14.22 1.96 14.71
CA PRO A 301 13.39 1.10 13.87
C PRO A 301 12.76 -0.07 14.64
N GLU A 302 13.31 -0.46 15.78
CA GLU A 302 12.90 -1.64 16.54
C GLU A 302 11.95 -1.33 17.70
N TYR A 303 10.85 -2.08 17.76
CA TYR A 303 9.86 -2.09 18.82
C TYR A 303 9.22 -3.48 18.94
N GLY A 304 8.45 -3.71 20.00
CA GLY A 304 7.69 -4.94 20.25
C GLY A 304 6.25 -4.86 19.76
N SER A 305 5.49 -3.86 20.23
CA SER A 305 4.09 -3.63 19.86
C SER A 305 3.84 -2.17 19.51
N PHE A 306 3.36 -1.88 18.31
CA PHE A 306 3.02 -0.50 17.92
C PHE A 306 1.95 0.11 18.84
N LYS A 307 0.97 -0.71 19.26
CA LYS A 307 -0.09 -0.30 20.18
C LYS A 307 0.46 0.04 21.57
N LEU A 308 1.28 -0.84 22.17
CA LEU A 308 1.68 -0.72 23.58
C LEU A 308 2.95 0.10 23.79
N ASP A 309 3.93 -0.01 22.90
CA ASP A 309 5.27 0.58 23.11
C ASP A 309 5.32 2.05 22.68
N ARG A 310 4.33 2.51 21.92
CA ARG A 310 4.19 3.89 21.46
C ARG A 310 5.47 4.38 20.74
N PRO A 311 5.94 3.65 19.72
CA PRO A 311 7.30 3.81 19.20
C PRO A 311 7.55 5.17 18.52
N TYR A 312 6.51 5.77 17.94
CA TYR A 312 6.62 7.01 17.17
C TYR A 312 5.47 7.98 17.51
N PRO A 313 5.71 9.30 17.42
CA PRO A 313 4.66 10.31 17.53
C PRO A 313 3.71 10.30 16.32
N VAL A 314 2.55 10.93 16.47
CA VAL A 314 1.56 11.10 15.38
C VAL A 314 2.10 11.94 14.22
N SER A 315 2.93 12.93 14.53
CA SER A 315 3.63 13.77 13.56
C SER A 315 4.98 14.24 14.10
N VAL A 316 5.87 14.65 13.22
CA VAL A 316 7.20 15.20 13.54
C VAL A 316 7.45 16.49 12.79
N LYS A 317 8.17 17.42 13.41
CA LYS A 317 8.73 18.57 12.69
C LYS A 317 9.71 18.08 11.64
N VAL A 318 9.59 18.59 10.42
CA VAL A 318 10.49 18.21 9.32
C VAL A 318 11.85 18.89 9.47
N ASP A 319 12.94 18.17 9.15
CA ASP A 319 14.29 18.75 9.17
C ASP A 319 14.51 19.74 8.02
N LYS A 320 13.84 19.48 6.91
CA LYS A 320 13.85 20.31 5.70
C LYS A 320 12.44 20.34 5.14
N LYS A 321 12.09 21.48 4.53
CA LYS A 321 10.83 21.62 3.80
C LYS A 321 10.73 20.57 2.69
N LEU A 322 9.54 19.99 2.52
CA LEU A 322 9.24 18.90 1.61
C LEU A 322 8.56 19.41 0.34
N SER A 323 8.96 18.86 -0.80
CA SER A 323 8.32 19.03 -2.10
C SER A 323 7.40 17.85 -2.41
N VAL A 324 6.57 17.99 -3.46
CA VAL A 324 5.78 16.86 -3.97
C VAL A 324 6.67 15.67 -4.36
N HIS A 325 7.87 15.93 -4.89
CA HIS A 325 8.84 14.91 -5.26
C HIS A 325 9.37 14.11 -4.06
N ASP A 326 9.46 14.73 -2.88
CA ASP A 326 9.86 14.03 -1.65
C ASP A 326 8.79 13.00 -1.23
N LEU A 327 7.51 13.33 -1.41
CA LEU A 327 6.39 12.41 -1.16
C LEU A 327 6.35 11.30 -2.24
N MET A 328 6.62 11.63 -3.50
CA MET A 328 6.77 10.62 -4.57
C MET A 328 7.89 9.65 -4.22
N ALA A 329 9.06 10.14 -3.81
CA ALA A 329 10.20 9.30 -3.42
C ALA A 329 9.91 8.46 -2.17
N ALA A 330 9.22 9.00 -1.17
CA ALA A 330 8.80 8.25 0.01
C ALA A 330 7.77 7.15 -0.33
N SER A 331 6.89 7.41 -1.29
CA SER A 331 5.88 6.45 -1.75
C SER A 331 6.47 5.28 -2.55
N ARG A 332 7.72 5.42 -3.02
CA ARG A 332 8.47 4.40 -3.80
C ARG A 332 9.36 3.51 -2.96
N SER A 333 9.36 3.68 -1.64
CA SER A 333 10.36 3.10 -0.75
C SER A 333 10.26 1.58 -0.60
N HIS A 334 11.41 0.92 -0.67
CA HIS A 334 11.63 -0.46 -0.24
C HIS A 334 12.73 -0.55 0.83
N TYR A 335 12.89 0.52 1.61
CA TYR A 335 13.88 0.66 2.69
C TYR A 335 15.33 0.73 2.20
N GLU A 336 15.56 1.25 0.99
CA GLU A 336 16.89 1.35 0.39
C GLU A 336 17.87 2.12 1.30
N GLY A 337 19.09 1.61 1.38
CA GLY A 337 20.16 2.18 2.22
C GLY A 337 20.07 1.79 3.71
N THR A 338 19.24 0.80 4.06
CA THR A 338 19.11 0.29 5.42
C THR A 338 19.35 -1.22 5.47
N GLU A 339 19.41 -1.81 6.66
CA GLU A 339 19.46 -3.27 6.81
C GLU A 339 18.17 -3.98 6.37
N PHE A 340 17.08 -3.24 6.18
CA PHE A 340 15.77 -3.73 5.75
C PHE A 340 15.54 -3.63 4.23
N ASP A 341 16.56 -3.22 3.47
CA ASP A 341 16.48 -3.01 2.03
C ASP A 341 16.05 -4.29 1.27
N MET A 342 14.83 -4.26 0.73
CA MET A 342 14.23 -5.42 0.06
C MET A 342 14.84 -5.71 -1.31
N THR A 343 15.69 -4.83 -1.84
CA THR A 343 16.43 -5.07 -3.10
C THR A 343 17.70 -5.93 -2.89
N LYS A 344 18.01 -6.29 -1.64
CA LYS A 344 19.23 -7.02 -1.27
C LYS A 344 18.95 -8.46 -0.85
N GLY A 345 20.02 -9.24 -0.83
CA GLY A 345 20.03 -10.61 -0.33
C GLY A 345 19.41 -11.64 -1.27
N LEU A 346 19.45 -12.90 -0.85
CA LEU A 346 19.00 -14.02 -1.68
C LEU A 346 17.51 -13.95 -2.02
N ALA A 347 16.70 -13.40 -1.11
CA ALA A 347 15.26 -13.23 -1.30
C ALA A 347 14.91 -12.28 -2.46
N ALA A 348 15.80 -11.35 -2.82
CA ALA A 348 15.63 -10.43 -3.95
C ALA A 348 16.04 -11.05 -5.31
N GLY A 349 16.50 -12.31 -5.30
CA GLY A 349 16.99 -12.99 -6.48
C GLY A 349 18.29 -12.38 -7.04
N PRO A 350 18.78 -12.86 -8.20
CA PRO A 350 20.05 -12.43 -8.77
C PRO A 350 20.08 -10.96 -9.20
N PHE A 351 18.90 -10.35 -9.40
CA PHE A 351 18.79 -8.99 -9.95
C PHE A 351 18.13 -8.01 -8.99
N GLY A 352 17.93 -8.39 -7.73
CA GLY A 352 17.56 -7.46 -6.67
C GLY A 352 16.12 -6.95 -6.72
N SER A 353 15.17 -7.77 -7.18
CA SER A 353 13.75 -7.38 -7.16
C SER A 353 13.26 -7.22 -5.71
N PRO A 354 12.57 -6.11 -5.38
CA PRO A 354 12.02 -5.89 -4.04
C PRO A 354 10.74 -6.68 -3.78
N ASP A 355 10.09 -7.17 -4.84
CA ASP A 355 8.75 -7.73 -4.73
C ASP A 355 8.76 -9.11 -4.08
N ARG A 356 7.80 -9.34 -3.17
CA ARG A 356 7.60 -10.60 -2.44
C ARG A 356 6.17 -11.07 -2.62
N TYR A 357 5.96 -11.98 -3.55
CA TYR A 357 4.66 -12.60 -3.79
C TYR A 357 4.32 -13.58 -2.67
N GLY A 358 3.26 -13.30 -1.90
CA GLY A 358 2.78 -14.18 -0.83
C GLY A 358 1.26 -14.16 -0.65
N GLU A 359 0.73 -15.17 0.05
CA GLU A 359 -0.68 -15.36 0.43
C GLU A 359 -1.17 -14.57 1.68
N GLY A 360 -1.27 -13.24 1.62
CA GLY A 360 -1.92 -12.39 2.63
C GLY A 360 -1.25 -12.24 4.03
N LYS A 361 -2.02 -11.85 5.05
CA LYS A 361 -1.51 -11.42 6.38
C LYS A 361 -0.61 -12.51 7.03
N GLY A 362 0.72 -12.26 7.06
CA GLY A 362 1.74 -13.14 7.66
C GLY A 362 2.54 -14.04 6.68
N GLN A 363 2.47 -13.75 5.38
CA GLN A 363 3.24 -14.27 4.22
C GLN A 363 4.36 -15.30 4.50
N PRO A 364 4.17 -16.62 4.23
CA PRO A 364 4.30 -17.17 2.86
C PRO A 364 3.25 -18.27 2.49
N GLY A 365 3.22 -18.75 1.22
CA GLY A 365 2.31 -19.79 0.68
C GLY A 365 2.89 -20.50 -0.56
N TYR A 366 2.31 -21.51 -1.26
CA TYR A 366 1.03 -22.24 -1.21
C TYR A 366 0.83 -23.06 0.08
N SER A 367 -0.22 -22.74 0.84
CA SER A 367 -0.80 -23.49 1.97
C SER A 367 0.06 -23.75 3.25
N LYS A 368 1.17 -23.01 3.42
CA LYS A 368 2.03 -22.75 4.62
C LYS A 368 3.02 -23.85 5.04
N PRO A 369 4.37 -23.61 5.06
CA PRO A 369 5.12 -23.02 6.21
C PRO A 369 6.36 -22.17 5.78
N PRO A 370 7.26 -21.58 6.64
CA PRO A 370 7.34 -21.48 8.10
C PRO A 370 6.87 -20.12 8.67
N GLN A 371 6.83 -20.01 10.01
CA GLN A 371 6.48 -18.78 10.75
C GLN A 371 7.49 -17.66 10.47
N GLY A 372 7.02 -16.56 9.89
CA GLY A 372 7.80 -15.35 9.62
C GLY A 372 7.01 -14.40 8.73
N ALA A 373 7.47 -13.17 8.56
CA ALA A 373 6.91 -12.23 7.60
C ALA A 373 8.04 -11.41 6.98
N TRP A 374 7.90 -11.10 5.70
CA TRP A 374 8.74 -10.10 5.05
C TRP A 374 8.37 -8.70 5.54
N GLU A 375 9.32 -7.78 5.46
CA GLU A 375 9.02 -6.36 5.61
C GLU A 375 8.01 -5.96 4.54
N ARG A 376 6.91 -5.33 4.97
CA ARG A 376 5.94 -4.77 4.03
C ARG A 376 6.46 -3.42 3.57
N THR A 377 6.84 -3.29 2.30
CA THR A 377 7.35 -2.04 1.72
C THR A 377 6.24 -1.01 1.51
N VAL A 378 6.63 0.22 1.18
CA VAL A 378 5.69 1.28 0.78
C VAL A 378 5.34 1.14 -0.70
N GLY A 379 6.36 1.15 -1.57
CA GLY A 379 6.20 0.77 -2.97
C GLY A 379 5.97 -0.74 -3.08
N LEU A 380 4.90 -1.15 -3.75
CA LEU A 380 4.45 -2.54 -3.69
C LEU A 380 3.77 -2.98 -5.00
N PHE A 381 4.11 -4.18 -5.49
CA PHE A 381 3.58 -4.73 -6.74
C PHE A 381 2.04 -4.83 -6.85
N ARG A 382 1.32 -4.83 -5.72
CA ARG A 382 -0.15 -4.95 -5.67
C ARG A 382 -0.86 -3.61 -5.46
N THR A 383 -0.12 -2.51 -5.46
CA THR A 383 -0.70 -1.16 -5.44
C THR A 383 -1.47 -0.94 -6.74
N THR A 384 -2.74 -0.58 -6.62
CA THR A 384 -3.58 -0.25 -7.78
C THR A 384 -3.31 1.16 -8.27
N GLY A 385 -3.03 2.07 -7.34
CA GLY A 385 -2.47 3.38 -7.65
C GLY A 385 -2.06 4.12 -6.40
N THR A 386 -1.28 5.18 -6.58
CA THR A 386 -0.88 6.08 -5.50
C THR A 386 -1.23 7.51 -5.87
N LYS A 387 -1.94 8.18 -4.98
CA LYS A 387 -2.21 9.62 -5.09
C LYS A 387 -1.29 10.43 -4.19
N ILE A 388 -0.85 11.58 -4.68
CA ILE A 388 -0.38 12.71 -3.87
C ILE A 388 -1.28 13.88 -4.22
N ILE A 389 -1.83 14.57 -3.23
CA ILE A 389 -2.75 15.68 -3.44
C ILE A 389 -2.15 16.91 -2.76
N THR A 390 -2.15 18.02 -3.47
CA THR A 390 -1.64 19.31 -2.99
C THR A 390 -2.74 20.35 -3.02
N ALA A 391 -2.78 21.21 -1.99
CA ALA A 391 -3.69 22.35 -1.90
C ALA A 391 -2.92 23.59 -1.40
N ASN A 392 -3.01 24.72 -2.09
CA ASN A 392 -2.23 25.93 -1.77
C ASN A 392 -3.06 27.21 -1.92
N SER A 393 -3.36 27.88 -0.81
CA SER A 393 -4.15 29.12 -0.80
C SER A 393 -3.45 30.33 -1.42
N ASN A 394 -2.14 30.26 -1.70
CA ASN A 394 -1.39 31.35 -2.33
C ASN A 394 -1.46 31.34 -3.86
N LEU A 395 -2.04 30.29 -4.47
CA LEU A 395 -2.20 30.17 -5.91
C LEU A 395 -3.57 30.70 -6.36
N PRO A 396 -3.74 31.10 -7.64
CA PRO A 396 -5.07 31.30 -8.21
C PRO A 396 -5.93 30.06 -7.96
N ASP A 397 -7.17 30.26 -7.54
CA ASP A 397 -8.09 29.18 -7.12
C ASP A 397 -8.15 28.00 -8.11
N ALA A 398 -8.28 28.29 -9.41
CA ALA A 398 -8.30 27.27 -10.46
C ALA A 398 -7.01 26.42 -10.59
N ALA A 399 -5.91 26.82 -9.95
CA ALA A 399 -4.62 26.11 -9.91
C ALA A 399 -4.19 25.76 -8.46
N ALA A 400 -5.04 25.99 -7.46
CA ALA A 400 -4.69 25.80 -6.05
C ALA A 400 -4.68 24.33 -5.63
N GLY A 401 -5.43 23.47 -6.32
CA GLY A 401 -5.50 22.02 -6.09
C GLY A 401 -4.84 21.21 -7.20
N THR A 402 -4.11 20.14 -6.87
CA THR A 402 -3.62 19.17 -7.85
C THR A 402 -3.63 17.76 -7.27
N VAL A 403 -4.15 16.81 -8.04
CA VAL A 403 -4.10 15.37 -7.78
C VAL A 403 -3.04 14.75 -8.69
N TRP A 404 -1.94 14.28 -8.12
CA TRP A 404 -0.88 13.55 -8.80
C TRP A 404 -1.14 12.05 -8.66
N TRP A 405 -1.49 11.38 -9.76
CA TRP A 405 -1.84 9.96 -9.76
C TRP A 405 -0.79 9.11 -10.47
N ALA A 406 -0.21 8.16 -9.74
CA ALA A 406 0.58 7.08 -10.31
C ALA A 406 -0.29 5.82 -10.41
N ALA A 407 -0.56 5.35 -11.62
CA ALA A 407 -1.33 4.12 -11.83
C ALA A 407 -0.43 2.88 -11.60
N GLY A 408 -0.83 1.98 -10.70
CA GLY A 408 -0.05 0.82 -10.29
C GLY A 408 0.99 1.12 -9.19
N ASP A 409 2.01 0.26 -9.12
CA ASP A 409 3.14 0.39 -8.21
C ASP A 409 3.95 1.66 -8.49
N SER A 410 3.90 2.61 -7.56
CA SER A 410 4.58 3.91 -7.64
C SER A 410 6.08 3.81 -7.95
N SER A 411 6.75 2.73 -7.54
CA SER A 411 8.18 2.50 -7.80
C SER A 411 8.50 2.22 -9.28
N LYS A 412 7.48 1.91 -10.08
CA LYS A 412 7.59 1.53 -11.49
C LYS A 412 6.63 2.36 -12.36
N SER A 413 6.05 3.41 -11.79
CA SER A 413 5.03 4.27 -12.42
C SER A 413 5.41 5.74 -12.40
N VAL A 414 4.78 6.50 -13.30
CA VAL A 414 4.90 7.97 -13.40
C VAL A 414 3.67 8.63 -12.77
N TYR A 415 3.89 9.65 -11.94
CA TYR A 415 2.80 10.48 -11.42
C TYR A 415 2.31 11.48 -12.48
N VAL A 416 1.02 11.39 -12.82
CA VAL A 416 0.35 12.26 -13.80
C VAL A 416 -0.64 13.19 -13.09
N PRO A 417 -0.56 14.52 -13.29
CA PRO A 417 -1.43 15.47 -12.60
C PRO A 417 -2.84 15.52 -13.19
N SER A 418 -3.82 15.79 -12.34
CA SER A 418 -5.22 16.10 -12.64
C SER A 418 -5.70 17.24 -11.73
N MET A 419 -6.69 18.01 -12.18
CA MET A 419 -7.25 19.13 -11.41
C MET A 419 -8.77 19.14 -11.56
N VAL A 420 -9.49 19.40 -10.46
CA VAL A 420 -10.97 19.49 -10.49
C VAL A 420 -11.42 20.62 -11.43
N SER A 421 -10.68 21.74 -11.45
CA SER A 421 -10.91 22.90 -12.30
C SER A 421 -10.82 22.63 -13.81
N ALA A 422 -10.25 21.48 -14.23
CA ALA A 422 -10.24 21.05 -15.63
C ALA A 422 -11.59 20.49 -16.10
N GLY A 423 -12.49 20.13 -15.18
CA GLY A 423 -13.79 19.56 -15.49
C GLY A 423 -13.77 18.10 -16.00
N SER A 424 -12.60 17.47 -15.99
CA SER A 424 -12.40 16.05 -16.33
C SER A 424 -11.02 15.58 -15.88
N VAL A 425 -10.84 14.26 -15.77
CA VAL A 425 -9.52 13.62 -15.65
C VAL A 425 -9.02 13.20 -17.04
N PRO A 426 -7.69 13.12 -17.27
CA PRO A 426 -7.17 12.58 -18.52
C PRO A 426 -7.67 11.16 -18.77
N MET A 427 -8.15 10.89 -20.00
CA MET A 427 -8.82 9.63 -20.35
C MET A 427 -7.98 8.38 -20.01
N SER A 428 -6.66 8.45 -20.18
CA SER A 428 -5.78 7.32 -19.88
C SER A 428 -5.79 6.89 -18.40
N LEU A 429 -6.19 7.78 -17.48
CA LEU A 429 -6.31 7.50 -16.05
C LEU A 429 -7.72 6.99 -15.66
N SER A 430 -8.74 7.25 -16.49
CA SER A 430 -10.11 6.74 -16.31
C SER A 430 -10.36 5.39 -16.98
N LEU A 431 -9.34 4.81 -17.63
CA LEU A 431 -9.39 3.51 -18.28
C LEU A 431 -8.61 2.46 -17.48
N GLY A 432 -9.19 1.27 -17.36
CA GLY A 432 -8.51 0.10 -16.82
C GLY A 432 -9.49 -0.98 -16.39
N ASN A 433 -9.24 -2.20 -16.85
CA ASN A 433 -9.94 -3.43 -16.52
C ASN A 433 -8.86 -4.50 -16.34
N GLU A 434 -8.74 -5.11 -15.17
CA GLU A 434 -7.66 -6.07 -14.89
C GLU A 434 -7.74 -7.38 -15.69
N ALA A 435 -8.89 -7.67 -16.31
CA ALA A 435 -9.05 -8.83 -17.17
C ALA A 435 -8.64 -8.57 -18.64
N GLU A 436 -8.50 -7.32 -19.07
CA GLU A 436 -8.35 -6.97 -20.48
C GLU A 436 -7.28 -5.88 -20.68
N LEU A 437 -6.17 -6.22 -21.33
CA LEU A 437 -5.11 -5.27 -21.64
C LEU A 437 -5.59 -4.22 -22.64
N ASP A 438 -5.62 -2.97 -22.19
CA ASP A 438 -5.96 -1.79 -23.00
C ASP A 438 -4.72 -0.89 -23.18
N ARG A 439 -4.31 -0.67 -24.44
CA ARG A 439 -3.18 0.22 -24.78
C ARG A 439 -3.50 1.70 -24.53
N GLY A 440 -4.76 2.09 -24.41
CA GLY A 440 -5.19 3.42 -23.99
C GLY A 440 -5.05 3.69 -22.49
N SER A 441 -4.90 2.63 -21.68
CA SER A 441 -4.86 2.72 -20.21
C SER A 441 -3.45 2.95 -19.68
N ALA A 442 -3.28 4.01 -18.87
CA ALA A 442 -2.05 4.26 -18.14
C ALA A 442 -1.78 3.16 -17.10
N PHE A 443 -2.83 2.58 -16.51
CA PHE A 443 -2.69 1.44 -15.61
C PHE A 443 -2.02 0.25 -16.29
N TRP A 444 -2.49 -0.13 -17.49
CA TRP A 444 -1.88 -1.23 -18.22
C TRP A 444 -0.49 -0.92 -18.76
N ALA A 445 -0.23 0.31 -19.20
CA ALA A 445 1.10 0.72 -19.64
C ALA A 445 2.14 0.53 -18.53
N HIS A 446 1.85 1.00 -17.32
CA HIS A 446 2.76 0.87 -16.19
C HIS A 446 2.79 -0.56 -15.64
N ARG A 447 1.66 -1.27 -15.55
CA ARG A 447 1.62 -2.67 -15.11
C ARG A 447 2.41 -3.58 -16.05
N TYR A 448 2.41 -3.30 -17.35
CA TYR A 448 3.22 -4.04 -18.32
C TYR A 448 4.72 -3.86 -18.05
N ILE A 449 5.19 -2.60 -17.90
CA ILE A 449 6.57 -2.32 -17.49
C ILE A 449 6.89 -2.99 -16.16
N ALA A 450 5.99 -2.89 -15.17
CA ALA A 450 6.23 -3.40 -13.83
C ALA A 450 6.46 -4.92 -13.80
N ASN A 451 5.82 -5.67 -14.71
CA ASN A 451 6.09 -7.10 -14.90
C ASN A 451 7.40 -7.34 -15.65
N LEU A 452 7.68 -6.56 -16.70
CA LEU A 452 8.89 -6.71 -17.50
C LEU A 452 10.17 -6.47 -16.67
N VAL A 453 10.19 -5.42 -15.85
CA VAL A 453 11.37 -5.03 -15.08
C VAL A 453 11.82 -6.11 -14.09
N GLN A 454 10.94 -7.01 -13.67
CA GLN A 454 11.28 -8.11 -12.75
C GLN A 454 12.39 -9.01 -13.29
N LEU A 455 12.48 -9.15 -14.63
CA LEU A 455 13.45 -10.04 -15.28
C LEU A 455 14.90 -9.62 -14.99
N ARG A 456 15.16 -8.31 -14.89
CA ARG A 456 16.49 -7.74 -14.58
C ARG A 456 16.36 -6.41 -13.81
N TYR A 457 15.71 -6.47 -12.65
CA TYR A 457 15.30 -5.28 -11.88
C TYR A 457 16.41 -4.25 -11.71
N ASN A 458 17.57 -4.61 -11.15
CA ASN A 458 18.69 -3.70 -10.88
C ASN A 458 19.24 -2.92 -12.09
N LEU A 459 18.97 -3.38 -13.31
CA LEU A 459 19.35 -2.72 -14.56
C LEU A 459 18.17 -1.97 -15.18
N MET A 460 17.04 -2.66 -15.38
CA MET A 460 15.87 -2.11 -16.07
C MET A 460 15.21 -0.97 -15.27
N ILE A 461 15.21 -1.06 -13.93
CA ILE A 461 14.61 -0.01 -13.08
C ILE A 461 15.28 1.35 -13.26
N ARG A 462 16.54 1.40 -13.72
CA ARG A 462 17.26 2.66 -13.95
C ARG A 462 16.64 3.45 -15.10
N ASP A 463 16.28 2.76 -16.19
CA ASP A 463 15.64 3.39 -17.34
C ASP A 463 14.20 3.82 -16.99
N VAL A 464 13.49 3.01 -16.20
CA VAL A 464 12.15 3.36 -15.69
C VAL A 464 12.20 4.59 -14.79
N ASN A 465 13.14 4.64 -13.83
CA ASN A 465 13.29 5.78 -12.94
C ASN A 465 13.73 7.05 -13.68
N ALA A 466 14.58 6.92 -14.71
CA ALA A 466 14.97 8.04 -15.55
C ALA A 466 13.77 8.59 -16.35
N ASN A 467 12.94 7.71 -16.91
CA ASN A 467 11.70 8.10 -17.60
C ASN A 467 10.71 8.76 -16.64
N ALA A 468 10.48 8.16 -15.46
CA ALA A 468 9.59 8.74 -14.45
C ALA A 468 10.06 10.13 -14.02
N LYS A 469 11.36 10.28 -13.72
CA LYS A 469 11.93 11.58 -13.37
C LYS A 469 11.71 12.62 -14.47
N HIS A 470 12.00 12.28 -15.73
CA HIS A 470 11.82 13.20 -16.85
C HIS A 470 10.38 13.70 -16.96
N TRP A 471 9.40 12.78 -16.89
CA TRP A 471 8.00 13.13 -17.02
C TRP A 471 7.44 13.83 -15.78
N GLU A 472 7.93 13.53 -14.57
CA GLU A 472 7.51 14.20 -13.33
C GLU A 472 8.09 15.61 -13.20
N ASP A 473 9.33 15.83 -13.64
CA ASP A 473 9.89 17.18 -13.78
C ASP A 473 9.03 17.99 -14.77
N ARG A 474 8.71 17.40 -15.93
CA ARG A 474 7.84 18.02 -16.94
C ARG A 474 6.44 18.31 -16.38
N ALA A 475 5.87 17.40 -15.60
CA ALA A 475 4.57 17.57 -14.96
C ALA A 475 4.58 18.74 -13.98
N THR A 476 5.68 18.89 -13.22
CA THR A 476 5.92 20.04 -12.34
C THR A 476 5.91 21.35 -13.15
N ASP A 477 6.58 21.39 -14.29
CA ASP A 477 6.55 22.56 -15.18
C ASP A 477 5.14 22.84 -15.75
N VAL A 478 4.39 21.79 -16.13
CA VAL A 478 2.99 21.94 -16.60
C VAL A 478 2.16 22.64 -15.51
N VAL A 479 2.22 22.13 -14.28
CA VAL A 479 1.37 22.60 -13.17
C VAL A 479 1.83 23.95 -12.63
N GLN A 480 3.09 24.04 -12.22
CA GLN A 480 3.62 25.19 -11.48
C GLN A 480 4.02 26.36 -12.39
N THR A 481 4.24 26.13 -13.69
CA THR A 481 4.57 27.19 -14.64
C THR A 481 3.43 27.42 -15.63
N GLU A 482 3.09 26.45 -16.47
CA GLU A 482 2.18 26.71 -17.59
C GLU A 482 0.74 26.99 -17.13
N ILE A 483 0.17 26.10 -16.32
CA ILE A 483 -1.19 26.24 -15.79
C ILE A 483 -1.26 27.44 -14.84
N TYR A 484 -0.32 27.55 -13.91
CA TYR A 484 -0.23 28.71 -13.01
C TYR A 484 -0.24 30.05 -13.76
N GLN A 485 0.62 30.22 -14.77
CA GLN A 485 0.69 31.47 -15.54
C GLN A 485 -0.57 31.73 -16.37
N ALA A 486 -1.19 30.68 -16.91
CA ALA A 486 -2.50 30.80 -17.56
C ALA A 486 -3.55 31.27 -16.56
N CYS A 487 -3.59 30.71 -15.35
CA CYS A 487 -4.60 31.01 -14.35
C CYS A 487 -4.42 32.36 -13.66
N ARG A 488 -3.19 32.88 -13.58
CA ARG A 488 -2.96 34.31 -13.27
C ARG A 488 -3.64 35.26 -14.26
N LYS A 489 -3.89 34.81 -15.48
CA LYS A 489 -4.58 35.55 -16.55
C LYS A 489 -6.04 35.14 -16.71
N LYS A 490 -6.64 34.51 -15.68
CA LYS A 490 -8.02 33.96 -15.71
C LYS A 490 -8.17 32.87 -16.77
N CYS A 491 -7.54 31.72 -16.53
CA CYS A 491 -7.65 30.54 -17.38
C CYS A 491 -9.09 30.00 -17.45
N SER A 492 -9.44 29.31 -18.54
CA SER A 492 -10.67 28.51 -18.61
C SER A 492 -10.40 27.02 -18.29
N PRO A 493 -11.42 26.24 -17.88
CA PRO A 493 -11.29 24.79 -17.69
C PRO A 493 -10.67 24.08 -18.89
N GLU A 494 -11.02 24.48 -20.11
CA GLU A 494 -10.51 23.88 -21.36
C GLU A 494 -9.00 24.11 -21.53
N GLN A 495 -8.48 25.27 -21.10
CA GLN A 495 -7.05 25.55 -21.18
C GLN A 495 -6.25 24.68 -20.19
N ILE A 496 -6.79 24.46 -19.00
CA ILE A 496 -6.20 23.56 -17.99
C ILE A 496 -6.24 22.12 -18.53
N ARG A 497 -7.43 21.66 -18.95
CA ARG A 497 -7.65 20.32 -19.50
C ARG A 497 -6.71 20.02 -20.66
N ALA A 498 -6.59 20.92 -21.64
CA ALA A 498 -5.72 20.71 -22.79
C ALA A 498 -4.24 20.50 -22.40
N LYS A 499 -3.76 21.13 -21.33
CA LYS A 499 -2.39 20.97 -20.83
C LYS A 499 -2.20 19.62 -20.13
N LEU A 500 -3.16 19.24 -19.28
CA LEU A 500 -3.13 17.97 -18.57
C LEU A 500 -3.27 16.78 -19.53
N ASP A 501 -4.19 16.85 -20.49
CA ASP A 501 -4.42 15.80 -21.49
C ASP A 501 -3.19 15.62 -22.40
N ALA A 502 -2.59 16.71 -22.87
CA ALA A 502 -1.38 16.64 -23.69
C ALA A 502 -0.20 16.00 -22.93
N HIS A 503 -0.06 16.34 -21.65
CA HIS A 503 0.96 15.73 -20.79
C HIS A 503 0.70 14.23 -20.57
N ALA A 504 -0.53 13.87 -20.19
CA ALA A 504 -0.93 12.48 -19.96
C ALA A 504 -0.76 11.60 -21.22
N ALA A 505 -1.09 12.13 -22.41
CA ALA A 505 -0.87 11.44 -23.68
C ALA A 505 0.64 11.22 -23.95
N GLY A 506 1.48 12.22 -23.64
CA GLY A 506 2.93 12.10 -23.74
C GLY A 506 3.49 11.00 -22.83
N VAL A 507 3.06 10.97 -21.57
CA VAL A 507 3.44 9.93 -20.60
C VAL A 507 3.00 8.55 -21.09
N LEU A 508 1.74 8.38 -21.52
CA LEU A 508 1.23 7.09 -22.00
C LEU A 508 2.07 6.55 -23.17
N ASN A 509 2.34 7.39 -24.17
CA ASN A 509 3.11 7.00 -25.34
C ASN A 509 4.57 6.66 -24.97
N ALA A 510 5.19 7.45 -24.08
CA ALA A 510 6.55 7.21 -23.62
C ALA A 510 6.67 5.92 -22.80
N THR A 511 5.69 5.63 -21.94
CA THR A 511 5.66 4.39 -21.16
C THR A 511 5.55 3.16 -22.07
N TRP A 512 4.69 3.17 -23.09
CA TRP A 512 4.65 2.05 -24.05
C TRP A 512 5.93 1.93 -24.87
N SER A 513 6.48 3.05 -25.34
CA SER A 513 7.74 3.07 -26.07
C SER A 513 8.91 2.54 -25.23
N LEU A 514 8.93 2.87 -23.93
CA LEU A 514 9.93 2.38 -22.99
C LEU A 514 9.82 0.85 -22.80
N ALA A 515 8.61 0.30 -22.74
CA ALA A 515 8.43 -1.15 -22.66
C ALA A 515 9.08 -1.86 -23.85
N ASP A 516 8.87 -1.36 -25.07
CA ASP A 516 9.48 -1.92 -26.28
C ASP A 516 11.02 -1.78 -26.26
N GLN A 517 11.53 -0.62 -25.82
CA GLN A 517 12.97 -0.40 -25.66
C GLN A 517 13.60 -1.36 -24.65
N LEU A 518 12.97 -1.57 -23.50
CA LEU A 518 13.44 -2.51 -22.49
C LEU A 518 13.46 -3.96 -23.01
N MET A 519 12.42 -4.35 -23.76
CA MET A 519 12.34 -5.66 -24.40
C MET A 519 13.53 -5.89 -25.36
N VAL A 520 13.84 -4.92 -26.22
CA VAL A 520 14.96 -5.02 -27.17
C VAL A 520 16.31 -4.96 -26.47
N LYS A 521 16.47 -4.00 -25.55
CA LYS A 521 17.74 -3.73 -24.85
C LYS A 521 18.20 -4.92 -24.02
N PHE A 522 17.28 -5.70 -23.43
CA PHE A 522 17.61 -6.80 -22.53
C PHE A 522 17.16 -8.19 -23.01
N ALA A 523 16.83 -8.31 -24.31
CA ALA A 523 16.37 -9.55 -24.92
C ALA A 523 17.32 -10.72 -24.63
N ASN A 524 16.75 -11.90 -24.35
CA ASN A 524 17.48 -13.16 -24.14
C ASN A 524 18.61 -13.09 -23.10
N GLY A 525 18.50 -12.18 -22.13
CA GLY A 525 19.50 -12.01 -21.08
C GLY A 525 20.76 -11.25 -21.52
N GLY A 526 20.76 -10.62 -22.69
CA GLY A 526 21.82 -9.75 -23.17
C GLY A 526 21.65 -8.28 -22.72
N LEU A 527 22.56 -7.44 -23.20
CA LEU A 527 22.48 -5.98 -23.20
C LEU A 527 22.82 -5.50 -24.60
N THR A 528 21.80 -5.15 -25.37
CA THR A 528 21.92 -4.60 -26.72
C THR A 528 22.12 -3.08 -26.63
N THR A 529 23.24 -2.59 -27.15
CA THR A 529 23.62 -1.16 -27.10
C THR A 529 23.32 -0.43 -28.41
N GLY A 530 23.11 -1.15 -29.51
CA GLY A 530 22.72 -0.56 -30.79
C GLY A 530 23.11 -1.43 -31.98
N LEU A 531 23.20 -0.76 -33.14
CA LEU A 531 23.76 -1.33 -34.36
C LEU A 531 25.18 -0.82 -34.56
N ARG A 532 26.06 -1.71 -35.02
CA ARG A 532 27.39 -1.35 -35.50
C ARG A 532 27.27 -0.60 -36.85
N PRO A 533 28.34 0.07 -37.32
CA PRO A 533 28.33 0.76 -38.61
C PRO A 533 27.98 -0.12 -39.82
N ASP A 534 28.20 -1.44 -39.72
CA ASP A 534 27.86 -2.43 -40.76
C ASP A 534 26.42 -2.95 -40.67
N GLY A 535 25.61 -2.44 -39.72
CA GLY A 535 24.23 -2.86 -39.48
C GLY A 535 24.08 -4.12 -38.62
N SER A 536 25.16 -4.75 -38.15
CA SER A 536 25.08 -5.87 -37.22
C SER A 536 24.77 -5.41 -35.79
N VAL A 537 24.13 -6.28 -35.00
CA VAL A 537 23.71 -5.96 -33.63
C VAL A 537 24.92 -5.97 -32.68
N GLU A 538 25.06 -4.91 -31.88
CA GLU A 538 25.98 -4.86 -30.75
C GLU A 538 25.26 -5.29 -29.47
N SER A 539 25.63 -6.45 -28.93
CA SER A 539 25.05 -6.99 -27.70
C SER A 539 26.09 -7.75 -26.87
N VAL A 540 26.01 -7.63 -25.55
CA VAL A 540 26.85 -8.38 -24.61
C VAL A 540 26.01 -9.31 -23.73
N ASN A 541 26.53 -10.51 -23.46
CA ASN A 541 25.90 -11.45 -22.55
C ASN A 541 26.14 -11.00 -21.10
N LEU A 542 25.08 -10.71 -20.35
CA LEU A 542 25.20 -10.27 -18.96
C LEU A 542 25.38 -11.41 -17.96
N GLY A 543 24.86 -12.61 -18.27
CA GLY A 543 24.86 -13.75 -17.34
C GLY A 543 24.11 -13.49 -16.03
N TYR A 544 24.33 -14.37 -15.05
CA TYR A 544 24.00 -14.10 -13.64
C TYR A 544 25.22 -13.59 -12.89
N PRO A 545 25.04 -12.85 -11.78
CA PRO A 545 26.17 -12.44 -10.93
C PRO A 545 26.90 -13.65 -10.33
N TRP A 546 28.24 -13.55 -10.21
CA TRP A 546 29.09 -14.62 -9.67
C TRP A 546 28.67 -15.08 -8.27
N TRP A 547 28.26 -14.15 -7.40
CA TRP A 547 27.83 -14.46 -6.03
C TRP A 547 26.58 -15.34 -6.03
N TRP A 548 25.69 -15.16 -7.00
CA TRP A 548 24.47 -15.94 -7.10
C TRP A 548 24.78 -17.36 -7.57
N TYR A 549 25.66 -17.51 -8.55
CA TYR A 549 26.19 -18.81 -8.99
C TYR A 549 26.85 -19.60 -7.85
N ALA A 550 27.61 -18.92 -6.99
CA ALA A 550 28.23 -19.53 -5.82
C ALA A 550 27.20 -20.06 -4.81
N LEU A 551 26.04 -19.41 -4.68
CA LEU A 551 24.99 -19.79 -3.73
C LEU A 551 24.05 -20.88 -4.26
N VAL A 552 23.68 -20.84 -5.55
CA VAL A 552 22.72 -21.82 -6.11
C VAL A 552 23.37 -23.10 -6.62
N GLY A 553 24.71 -23.11 -6.67
CA GLY A 553 25.52 -24.24 -7.02
C GLY A 553 25.60 -24.52 -8.51
N THR A 554 26.53 -23.83 -9.17
CA THR A 554 26.93 -24.13 -10.55
C THR A 554 27.90 -25.30 -10.62
N TYR A 555 28.09 -25.88 -11.80
CA TYR A 555 29.16 -26.84 -12.00
C TYR A 555 30.48 -26.13 -12.23
N VAL A 556 31.54 -26.51 -11.52
CA VAL A 556 32.91 -26.07 -11.85
C VAL A 556 33.52 -27.14 -12.75
N MET A 557 33.96 -26.74 -13.93
CA MET A 557 34.73 -27.59 -14.84
C MET A 557 36.20 -27.54 -14.40
N HIS A 558 36.74 -28.67 -13.94
CA HIS A 558 38.18 -28.85 -13.74
C HIS A 558 38.72 -29.79 -14.83
N GLY A 559 39.28 -29.22 -15.90
CA GLY A 559 39.87 -30.01 -16.99
C GLY A 559 38.86 -30.93 -17.69
N ASN A 560 39.29 -32.16 -18.04
CA ASN A 560 38.47 -33.19 -18.68
C ASN A 560 37.60 -34.01 -17.69
N GLU A 561 37.46 -33.58 -16.43
CA GLU A 561 36.59 -34.28 -15.47
C GLU A 561 35.12 -33.95 -15.67
N HIS A 562 34.24 -34.90 -15.29
CA HIS A 562 32.80 -34.67 -15.27
C HIS A 562 32.45 -33.47 -14.35
N PRO A 563 31.52 -32.59 -14.77
CA PRO A 563 31.17 -31.39 -14.03
C PRO A 563 30.78 -31.71 -12.58
N LYS A 564 31.45 -31.09 -11.59
CA LYS A 564 31.14 -31.22 -10.16
C LYS A 564 30.25 -30.07 -9.72
N ARG A 565 29.07 -30.39 -9.15
CA ARG A 565 28.11 -29.38 -8.65
C ARG A 565 28.68 -28.68 -7.41
N VAL A 566 28.75 -27.36 -7.42
CA VAL A 566 29.10 -26.51 -6.26
C VAL A 566 27.96 -26.58 -5.26
N GLY A 567 27.84 -27.69 -4.54
CA GLY A 567 26.72 -27.92 -3.63
C GLY A 567 26.81 -29.21 -2.83
N ASN A 568 27.77 -30.09 -3.13
CA ASN A 568 28.03 -31.31 -2.35
C ASN A 568 29.48 -31.37 -1.85
N LEU A 569 29.90 -30.37 -1.06
CA LEU A 569 31.05 -30.54 -0.18
C LEU A 569 30.55 -30.54 1.28
N PRO A 570 30.56 -31.68 1.98
CA PRO A 570 30.31 -31.71 3.41
C PRO A 570 31.54 -31.11 4.09
N GLY A 571 31.37 -29.96 4.73
CA GLY A 571 32.42 -29.27 5.47
C GLY A 571 32.71 -27.90 4.87
N GLY A 572 32.43 -26.86 5.65
CA GLY A 572 32.91 -25.52 5.35
C GLY A 572 34.43 -25.52 5.35
N GLU A 573 35.03 -25.41 4.17
CA GLU A 573 36.39 -24.93 4.03
C GLU A 573 36.35 -23.62 3.25
N THR A 574 36.87 -22.60 3.90
CA THR A 574 37.10 -21.26 3.40
C THR A 574 37.98 -21.30 2.15
N TRP A 575 37.52 -20.68 1.06
CA TRP A 575 38.37 -20.46 -0.10
C TRP A 575 39.54 -19.55 0.28
N GLY A 576 40.76 -20.08 0.13
CA GLY A 576 42.00 -19.37 0.31
C GLY A 576 42.12 -18.19 -0.65
N THR A 577 42.53 -17.06 -0.10
CA THR A 577 42.85 -15.82 -0.82
C THR A 577 44.10 -16.03 -1.70
N GLY A 578 43.89 -16.16 -3.02
CA GLY A 578 44.93 -16.04 -4.05
C GLY A 578 44.53 -14.92 -5.02
N ALA A 579 45.42 -13.96 -5.24
CA ALA A 579 45.16 -12.62 -5.73
C ALA A 579 44.67 -12.50 -7.19
N ALA A 580 43.62 -11.70 -7.41
CA ALA A 580 43.56 -10.62 -8.43
C ALA A 580 42.28 -9.77 -8.23
N GLU A 581 42.48 -8.57 -7.68
CA GLU A 581 41.69 -7.33 -7.71
C GLU A 581 40.18 -7.33 -7.35
N LYS A 582 39.89 -6.64 -6.23
CA LYS A 582 38.57 -6.35 -5.65
C LYS A 582 37.82 -5.27 -6.44
N PRO A 583 36.48 -5.36 -6.48
CA PRO A 583 35.68 -4.48 -5.64
C PRO A 583 34.86 -5.31 -4.65
N GLY A 584 34.93 -4.93 -3.37
CA GLY A 584 34.39 -5.74 -2.27
C GLY A 584 32.86 -5.80 -2.22
N PRO A 585 32.27 -6.92 -1.76
CA PRO A 585 30.87 -6.99 -1.32
C PRO A 585 30.70 -6.35 0.08
N PRO A 586 29.49 -5.87 0.43
CA PRO A 586 29.25 -5.18 1.68
C PRO A 586 29.21 -6.21 2.82
N SER A 587 30.19 -6.16 3.72
CA SER A 587 30.11 -6.85 5.01
C SER A 587 30.83 -6.03 6.07
N SER A 588 30.05 -5.29 6.85
CA SER A 588 30.35 -5.04 8.24
C SER A 588 29.30 -5.78 9.06
N PHE A 589 29.73 -6.34 10.19
CA PHE A 589 28.95 -6.97 11.25
C PHE A 589 28.70 -8.48 11.14
N LEU A 590 29.72 -9.25 11.52
CA LEU A 590 29.50 -10.48 12.29
C LEU A 590 30.71 -10.88 13.15
N VAL A 591 31.09 -10.06 14.15
CA VAL A 591 31.77 -10.56 15.37
C VAL A 591 31.53 -9.59 16.53
N ALA A 592 30.57 -9.88 17.41
CA ALA A 592 30.58 -9.41 18.79
C ALA A 592 29.68 -10.30 19.65
N ARG A 593 30.25 -11.41 20.13
CA ARG A 593 29.98 -12.10 21.42
C ARG A 593 30.27 -13.59 21.24
N LEU A 594 31.42 -14.01 21.75
CA LEU A 594 31.63 -15.21 22.57
C LEU A 594 33.14 -15.44 22.72
N GLY A 595 33.62 -15.45 23.96
CA GLY A 595 34.89 -16.11 24.31
C GLY A 595 36.05 -15.22 24.71
N SER A 596 36.00 -14.60 25.88
CA SER A 596 37.22 -14.35 26.67
C SER A 596 36.88 -14.33 28.17
N LEU A 597 36.97 -15.49 28.83
CA LEU A 597 37.14 -15.56 30.29
C LEU A 597 37.54 -16.98 30.70
N ARG A 598 38.87 -17.18 30.77
CA ARG A 598 39.68 -18.16 31.52
C ARG A 598 41.12 -17.78 31.10
N THR A 599 42.06 -17.38 31.94
CA THR A 599 42.39 -17.82 33.30
C THR A 599 43.42 -16.84 33.85
N ALA A 600 43.22 -16.28 35.06
CA ALA A 600 44.30 -15.87 35.97
C ALA A 600 43.67 -15.32 37.25
N LEU A 601 43.64 -16.12 38.32
CA LEU A 601 44.14 -15.76 39.66
C LEU A 601 43.67 -16.83 40.65
N ALA A 602 44.65 -17.61 41.09
CA ALA A 602 44.57 -18.37 42.31
C ALA A 602 44.69 -17.41 43.52
N ALA A 603 44.06 -17.85 44.61
CA ALA A 603 44.42 -17.65 46.01
C ALA A 603 43.41 -16.84 46.87
N HIS A 604 42.97 -17.53 47.93
CA HIS A 604 42.31 -17.10 49.17
C HIS A 604 40.77 -17.07 49.21
N SER A 605 40.21 -18.11 49.84
CA SER A 605 38.97 -18.07 50.65
C SER A 605 39.34 -17.60 52.09
N PRO A 606 38.44 -17.48 53.11
CA PRO A 606 37.07 -18.02 53.22
C PRO A 606 35.99 -17.11 53.89
N ALA A 607 34.78 -17.71 53.99
CA ALA A 607 33.66 -17.46 54.92
C ALA A 607 32.56 -16.49 54.44
N GLY A 608 31.26 -16.80 54.53
CA GLY A 608 30.58 -17.97 55.07
C GLY A 608 29.04 -17.91 54.93
N TRP A 609 28.43 -19.10 54.96
CA TRP A 609 27.18 -19.51 55.63
C TRP A 609 25.77 -19.14 55.10
N LEU A 610 24.99 -20.23 54.88
CA LEU A 610 23.55 -20.50 55.14
C LEU A 610 22.47 -19.76 54.29
N ALA A 611 21.30 -20.32 53.94
CA ALA A 611 20.68 -21.64 54.10
C ALA A 611 19.32 -21.73 53.34
N LEU A 612 18.97 -22.97 52.96
CA LEU A 612 17.66 -23.67 53.01
C LEU A 612 16.34 -23.14 52.40
N GLY A 613 15.63 -24.08 51.76
CA GLY A 613 14.16 -24.21 51.78
C GLY A 613 13.53 -24.67 50.45
N CYS A 614 13.58 -25.96 50.06
CA CYS A 614 12.51 -26.99 50.21
C CYS A 614 11.06 -26.59 49.84
N ALA A 615 10.44 -27.30 48.87
CA ALA A 615 9.29 -28.22 49.06
C ALA A 615 8.40 -28.41 47.80
N THR A 616 8.35 -29.65 47.27
CA THR A 616 7.19 -30.53 46.93
C THR A 616 5.90 -29.96 46.28
N ALA A 617 5.07 -30.66 45.49
CA ALA A 617 5.00 -31.99 44.85
C ALA A 617 3.62 -32.11 44.11
N LEU A 618 3.39 -33.26 43.43
CA LEU A 618 2.11 -33.89 42.96
C LEU A 618 1.64 -33.62 41.52
N VAL A 619 1.11 -34.57 40.72
CA VAL A 619 1.16 -36.06 40.54
C VAL A 619 0.24 -36.35 39.32
N SER A 620 0.73 -37.01 38.26
CA SER A 620 0.33 -38.35 37.70
C SER A 620 -1.10 -38.44 37.08
N ALA A 621 -1.47 -39.29 36.11
CA ALA A 621 -0.96 -40.51 35.44
C ALA A 621 -1.71 -40.65 34.07
N GLY A 622 -1.18 -41.25 33.00
CA GLY A 622 -1.16 -42.72 32.69
C GLY A 622 -2.22 -43.04 31.59
N PHE A 623 -1.95 -43.70 30.45
CA PHE A 623 -1.55 -45.11 30.30
C PHE A 623 -1.06 -45.47 28.87
N LEU A 624 -0.17 -46.48 28.81
CA LEU A 624 0.37 -47.26 27.67
C LEU A 624 -0.71 -48.17 27.01
N THR A 625 -0.58 -48.73 25.78
CA THR A 625 0.23 -49.95 25.46
C THR A 625 0.31 -50.32 23.95
N ARG A 626 1.42 -51.04 23.63
CA ARG A 626 1.90 -51.73 22.40
C ARG A 626 0.99 -52.78 21.72
N ARG A 627 1.23 -53.00 20.41
CA ARG A 627 1.51 -54.25 19.62
C ARG A 627 1.29 -53.90 18.12
N GLY A 628 2.08 -54.23 17.09
CA GLY A 628 3.07 -55.26 16.85
C GLY A 628 2.49 -56.44 16.05
N ARG A 629 2.57 -56.42 14.70
CA ARG A 629 2.81 -57.58 13.79
C ARG A 629 2.69 -57.24 12.30
N ASP A 630 3.68 -57.73 11.55
CA ASP A 630 3.77 -57.83 10.09
C ASP A 630 2.93 -58.97 9.48
N VAL A 631 2.94 -58.99 8.13
CA VAL A 631 2.83 -60.11 7.17
C VAL A 631 1.47 -60.27 6.44
N PHE A 632 1.40 -59.93 5.15
CA PHE A 632 1.36 -60.86 4.00
C PHE A 632 1.21 -60.16 2.62
N ILE A 633 1.91 -60.73 1.63
CA ILE A 633 1.91 -60.41 0.18
C ILE A 633 0.97 -61.38 -0.58
N ARG A 634 0.25 -60.88 -1.59
CA ARG A 634 -0.21 -61.50 -2.89
C ARG A 634 -1.37 -60.63 -3.43
N GLY A 635 -1.59 -60.29 -4.71
CA GLY A 635 -1.05 -60.69 -6.01
C GLY A 635 -2.20 -60.62 -7.06
N GLY A 636 -1.96 -60.02 -8.23
CA GLY A 636 -2.77 -60.08 -9.47
C GLY A 636 -3.95 -59.09 -9.56
N SER A 637 -4.47 -58.66 -10.71
CA SER A 637 -4.09 -58.57 -12.14
C SER A 637 -5.35 -58.06 -12.88
N GLU A 638 -5.19 -57.43 -14.06
CA GLU A 638 -6.24 -57.02 -15.03
C GLU A 638 -7.09 -55.77 -14.65
N LYS A 639 -7.45 -54.82 -15.52
CA LYS A 639 -7.70 -54.81 -16.97
C LYS A 639 -7.68 -53.36 -17.50
N ALA A 640 -7.26 -53.16 -18.75
CA ALA A 640 -7.50 -51.95 -19.54
C ALA A 640 -8.97 -51.87 -20.01
N PRO A 641 -9.42 -50.72 -20.58
CA PRO A 641 -9.46 -50.66 -22.04
C PRO A 641 -9.03 -49.29 -22.64
N ARG A 642 -9.08 -49.25 -23.96
CA ARG A 642 -8.38 -48.39 -24.92
C ARG A 642 -9.43 -47.84 -25.93
N VAL A 643 -9.12 -46.71 -26.57
CA VAL A 643 -9.69 -46.16 -27.83
C VAL A 643 -11.09 -45.48 -27.65
N ALA A 644 -11.43 -44.28 -28.16
CA ALA A 644 -11.21 -43.76 -29.52
C ALA A 644 -11.24 -42.22 -29.65
N THR A 645 -10.65 -41.81 -30.78
CA THR A 645 -10.45 -40.55 -31.49
C THR A 645 -11.70 -39.75 -31.89
N ALA A 646 -11.55 -38.42 -32.03
CA ALA A 646 -12.09 -37.65 -33.17
C ALA A 646 -11.40 -36.27 -33.31
N VAL A 647 -10.78 -36.06 -34.47
CA VAL A 647 -10.39 -34.78 -35.08
C VAL A 647 -11.58 -34.26 -35.89
N PRO A 648 -11.69 -32.95 -36.16
CA PRO A 648 -11.75 -32.55 -37.57
C PRO A 648 -10.82 -31.38 -37.92
N GLU A 649 -10.12 -31.53 -39.04
CA GLU A 649 -9.56 -30.47 -39.88
C GLU A 649 -10.62 -30.03 -40.93
N ASP A 650 -10.26 -28.97 -41.67
CA ASP A 650 -10.93 -28.26 -42.77
C ASP A 650 -11.52 -26.92 -42.28
N GLY A 651 -11.01 -25.72 -42.60
CA GLY A 651 -10.14 -25.28 -43.68
C GLY A 651 -10.87 -24.17 -44.44
N TYR A 652 -10.36 -22.93 -44.48
CA TYR A 652 -10.52 -21.98 -45.59
C TYR A 652 -9.56 -20.78 -45.44
N THR A 653 -9.13 -20.31 -46.59
CA THR A 653 -7.99 -19.48 -46.97
C THR A 653 -8.17 -17.97 -46.83
N ALA A 654 -7.04 -17.28 -46.58
CA ALA A 654 -6.55 -16.01 -47.13
C ALA A 654 -7.46 -14.74 -47.15
N PHE A 655 -6.94 -13.62 -46.63
CA PHE A 655 -6.52 -12.46 -47.44
C PHE A 655 -5.66 -11.49 -46.61
N ALA A 656 -4.61 -10.98 -47.25
CA ALA A 656 -3.82 -9.84 -46.81
C ALA A 656 -4.34 -8.56 -47.47
N ALA A 657 -4.42 -7.48 -46.71
CA ALA A 657 -4.21 -6.08 -47.10
C ALA A 657 -3.91 -5.27 -45.83
#